data_AF-A0A314UJ41-F1
#
_entry.id   AF-A0A314UJ41-F1
#
_cell.length_a   1.000
_cell.length_b   1.000
_cell.length_c   1.000
_cell.angle_alpha   90.00
_cell.angle_beta   90.00
_cell.angle_gamma   90.00
#
_symmetry.space_group_name_H-M   'P 1'
#
loop_
_entity.id
_entity.type
_entity.pdbx_description
1 polymer ?
#
loop_
_entity_poly.entity_id
_entity_poly.type
_entity_poly.pdbx_seq_one_letter_code
_entity_poly.pdbx_strand_id
1 'polypeptide(L)'
;MGGGRRKKQHFGRIHAFSCGKASFNGEHSRIGGPGFSRVVYCNDPDCLEATAHSYESNYVRTTKYRLATFLPKALFEQFRRVANIYFLICAILSFTPLSPYSAVSNVVPLVVVIGVTMGKEAVEDWRRKRQDIEMNNRKVRVHHGDGVFEYTKWRDLKVGDIVKVEKDEYFPADLILLSSSYDEALCYVETTNLDGETNLKLKQALDATSNLHEDSSFDNFKGVIRCEDPNANLYSFVGSLEIEEQPYPLTPQQLLLRDSKLRNTDFVYGVVIFTGHDTKVMQNSTAPPSKRSKVEKRMDKIIYFLFFLLVLMSFVGATVFGVTTRKDLENGRMIRWYLRPDDTTVYYDPTRAPVAAILQFLTAIMLYMHFHKPDLHMYYEETDQPALARTSNLNEELGQVDTILSDKTGTLTCNSMEFIKCSIAGTAFGRGVTEVERALAGRKGSSKSSLAEEVTEEESHVEDLTEPKSLIKGFNFRDERIMNGHWVNEPRADIIQKFLQLLAICHTAIPDIDEETGRVSYEAESPDEAAFVIAARELGFEFYNRTQTSISVHELDPIYGRKVERAYKLLSILEFSSSRKRMSVIIRTEEGKILLLCKGADSVMFERLAKNGREFEEKTKEHINEYADAGLRTLVLAYRELDEEEYVEFDKEFTEAKNLVSSDREEIVEQVSEKIERDLILLGATAVEDKLQNGVPECIDKLAQAGIKIWVLTGDKMETAINIGYACSLLRQGMKQIVISSETPEVKALEKVEDKSMVVPRKGELKALKESVVHQINEGKALLTSPVENSEALALIIDGTSLAYALEKDVKDLFIELAIGCASVICCRSSPKQKALVTRLVKERNGNTTLAIGDGANDVGMLQEADIGVGISGVEGMQAVMSSDVAIAQFCFLERLLLVHGHWCYRRISSMICYFFYKNIAFGFTIFFFEIYASFSGQTAYNDWYLSLYNVFFTSLPVIALGVFDQDVSAKFCLKFPLLYQEGAQNVLFSWLRILDGQ
;
A
#
# COMPACT_ATOMS: atom_id res chain seq x y z
N MET A 1 -8.75 -44.82 38.22
CA MET A 1 -8.33 -45.56 37.01
C MET A 1 -9.09 -45.04 35.80
N GLY A 2 -8.38 -44.61 34.76
CA GLY A 2 -8.84 -44.55 33.36
C GLY A 2 -9.83 -43.46 32.95
N GLY A 3 -9.35 -42.28 32.56
CA GLY A 3 -10.11 -41.27 31.81
C GLY A 3 -9.28 -40.70 30.66
N GLY A 4 -9.30 -41.36 29.49
CA GLY A 4 -8.50 -41.00 28.32
C GLY A 4 -9.13 -39.89 27.47
N ARG A 5 -8.43 -38.76 27.35
CA ARG A 5 -8.68 -37.71 26.35
C ARG A 5 -8.01 -38.09 25.02
N ARG A 6 -8.81 -38.27 23.97
CA ARG A 6 -8.37 -38.43 22.57
C ARG A 6 -7.67 -37.15 22.08
N LYS A 7 -6.36 -37.23 21.79
CA LYS A 7 -5.61 -36.21 21.04
C LYS A 7 -5.92 -36.34 19.54
N LYS A 8 -6.34 -35.26 18.90
CA LYS A 8 -6.34 -35.09 17.44
C LYS A 8 -4.88 -35.02 16.97
N GLN A 9 -4.49 -35.89 16.05
CA GLN A 9 -3.19 -35.83 15.39
C GLN A 9 -3.23 -34.75 14.31
N HIS A 10 -2.39 -33.73 14.45
CA HIS A 10 -2.02 -32.83 13.35
C HIS A 10 -0.87 -33.48 12.59
N PHE A 11 -1.04 -33.72 11.29
CA PHE A 11 0.06 -34.04 10.39
C PHE A 11 0.96 -32.78 10.29
N GLY A 12 2.15 -32.88 10.88
CA GLY A 12 3.15 -31.82 10.86
C GLY A 12 3.76 -31.63 9.49
N ARG A 13 3.88 -30.36 9.07
CA ARG A 13 4.85 -29.93 8.07
C ARG A 13 6.25 -30.30 8.57
N ILE A 14 7.04 -30.92 7.70
CA ILE A 14 8.46 -31.18 7.90
C ILE A 14 9.15 -29.81 8.03
N HIS A 15 9.47 -29.43 9.26
CA HIS A 15 10.35 -28.31 9.57
C HIS A 15 11.78 -28.82 9.49
N ALA A 16 12.56 -28.30 8.55
CA ALA A 16 14.01 -28.37 8.60
C ALA A 16 14.47 -27.56 9.82
N PHE A 17 15.15 -28.24 10.74
CA PHE A 17 15.87 -27.61 11.85
C PHE A 17 17.10 -26.91 11.30
N SER A 18 17.23 -25.61 11.55
CA SER A 18 18.53 -24.96 11.67
C SER A 18 18.58 -24.28 13.04
N CYS A 19 19.48 -24.77 13.87
CA CYS A 19 19.72 -24.33 15.23
C CYS A 19 21.03 -23.53 15.21
N GLY A 20 21.00 -22.28 15.69
CA GLY A 20 22.21 -21.48 15.87
C GLY A 20 21.92 -19.99 15.99
N LYS A 21 21.86 -19.49 17.23
CA LYS A 21 21.97 -18.05 17.52
C LYS A 21 23.43 -17.64 17.34
N ALA A 22 23.69 -16.59 16.58
CA ALA A 22 24.96 -15.88 16.59
C ALA A 22 24.76 -14.47 17.16
N SER A 23 25.59 -14.16 18.16
CA SER A 23 25.73 -12.85 18.80
C SER A 23 26.40 -11.87 17.82
N PHE A 24 25.82 -10.67 17.71
CA PHE A 24 26.41 -9.53 16.98
C PHE A 24 27.71 -9.10 17.65
N ASN A 25 28.75 -8.88 16.84
CA ASN A 25 29.88 -7.98 17.09
C ASN A 25 30.74 -7.86 15.82
N GLY A 26 30.94 -6.62 15.34
CA GLY A 26 32.04 -6.15 14.48
C GLY A 26 31.95 -6.52 12.99
N GLU A 27 31.26 -5.71 12.19
CA GLU A 27 31.14 -5.87 10.73
C GLU A 27 32.07 -4.91 9.98
N HIS A 28 33.32 -5.34 9.73
CA HIS A 28 34.15 -4.86 8.60
C HIS A 28 35.16 -5.90 8.11
N SER A 29 35.29 -7.04 8.79
CA SER A 29 36.25 -8.11 8.44
C SER A 29 35.61 -9.33 7.76
N ARG A 30 34.35 -9.24 7.30
CA ARG A 30 33.56 -10.39 6.80
C ARG A 30 33.24 -10.40 5.30
N ILE A 31 33.91 -9.60 4.48
CA ILE A 31 33.81 -9.76 3.01
C ILE A 31 34.38 -11.16 2.68
N GLY A 32 33.51 -12.09 2.23
CA GLY A 32 33.82 -13.51 2.02
C GLY A 32 33.35 -14.50 3.10
N GLY A 33 32.57 -14.07 4.11
CA GLY A 33 31.91 -14.94 5.08
C GLY A 33 30.44 -15.26 4.73
N PRO A 34 29.78 -16.21 5.44
CA PRO A 34 28.39 -16.57 5.18
C PRO A 34 27.46 -15.36 5.37
N GLY A 35 26.82 -14.91 4.29
CA GLY A 35 26.00 -13.69 4.19
C GLY A 35 26.53 -12.62 3.23
N PHE A 36 27.76 -12.74 2.73
CA PHE A 36 28.39 -11.82 1.77
C PHE A 36 29.09 -12.60 0.65
N SER A 37 28.31 -13.29 -0.21
CA SER A 37 28.83 -14.35 -1.07
C SER A 37 28.77 -14.07 -2.59
N ARG A 38 28.12 -12.99 -3.04
CA ARG A 38 27.90 -12.76 -4.48
C ARG A 38 29.09 -12.07 -5.13
N VAL A 39 29.63 -12.69 -6.17
CA VAL A 39 30.73 -12.17 -6.99
C VAL A 39 30.26 -12.00 -8.43
N VAL A 40 30.33 -10.79 -8.94
CA VAL A 40 29.90 -10.41 -10.28
C VAL A 40 31.10 -9.99 -11.10
N TYR A 41 31.31 -10.65 -12.24
CA TYR A 41 32.38 -10.31 -13.18
C TYR A 41 31.79 -9.38 -14.24
N CYS A 42 32.23 -8.13 -14.25
CA CYS A 42 31.73 -7.10 -15.14
C CYS A 42 32.24 -7.36 -16.57
N ASN A 43 31.35 -7.25 -17.56
CA ASN A 43 31.69 -7.39 -18.98
C ASN A 43 32.23 -8.78 -19.38
N ASP A 44 32.08 -9.77 -18.52
CA ASP A 44 32.49 -11.16 -18.75
C ASP A 44 31.48 -12.15 -18.12
N PRO A 45 30.19 -12.10 -18.53
CA PRO A 45 29.10 -12.87 -17.90
C PRO A 45 29.20 -14.38 -18.16
N ASP A 46 29.98 -14.81 -19.17
CA ASP A 46 30.11 -16.20 -19.58
C ASP A 46 31.43 -16.85 -19.10
N CYS A 47 32.19 -16.19 -18.23
CA CYS A 47 33.41 -16.77 -17.67
C CYS A 47 33.11 -18.05 -16.86
N LEU A 48 34.08 -18.98 -16.82
CA LEU A 48 33.92 -20.28 -16.14
C LEU A 48 33.58 -20.14 -14.65
N GLU A 49 34.04 -19.07 -14.02
CA GLU A 49 33.77 -18.75 -12.61
C GLU A 49 32.35 -18.18 -12.44
N ALA A 50 31.89 -17.29 -13.32
CA ALA A 50 30.53 -16.75 -13.32
C ALA A 50 29.47 -17.83 -13.57
N THR A 51 29.72 -18.72 -14.54
CA THR A 51 28.81 -19.84 -14.85
C THR A 51 28.73 -20.88 -13.72
N ALA A 52 29.76 -21.00 -12.87
CA ALA A 52 29.73 -21.86 -11.69
C ALA A 52 28.77 -21.36 -10.59
N HIS A 53 28.50 -20.05 -10.53
CA HIS A 53 27.60 -19.46 -9.52
C HIS A 53 26.10 -19.67 -9.82
N SER A 54 25.72 -20.03 -11.05
CA SER A 54 24.35 -20.40 -11.44
C SER A 54 23.25 -19.40 -10.99
N TYR A 55 23.43 -18.11 -11.29
CA TYR A 55 22.46 -17.06 -10.96
C TYR A 55 21.10 -17.23 -11.65
N GLU A 56 20.04 -16.70 -11.05
CA GLU A 56 18.69 -16.77 -11.64
C GLU A 56 18.53 -15.92 -12.90
N SER A 57 17.66 -16.34 -13.82
CA SER A 57 17.33 -15.57 -15.03
C SER A 57 16.56 -14.29 -14.70
N ASN A 58 16.69 -13.25 -15.52
CA ASN A 58 15.93 -12.01 -15.33
C ASN A 58 14.42 -12.08 -15.69
N TYR A 59 13.89 -13.29 -15.92
CA TYR A 59 12.47 -13.53 -16.18
C TYR A 59 11.63 -13.39 -14.90
N VAL A 60 10.73 -12.42 -14.86
CA VAL A 60 9.79 -12.22 -13.74
C VAL A 60 8.45 -12.89 -14.02
N ARG A 61 7.86 -13.53 -13.00
CA ARG A 61 6.56 -14.19 -13.11
C ARG A 61 5.65 -13.89 -11.92
N THR A 62 4.49 -13.32 -12.21
CA THR A 62 3.41 -13.04 -11.23
C THR A 62 2.24 -14.03 -11.33
N THR A 63 2.21 -14.88 -12.37
CA THR A 63 1.17 -15.91 -12.53
C THR A 63 1.13 -16.91 -11.38
N LYS A 64 -0.08 -17.32 -10.99
CA LYS A 64 -0.31 -18.29 -9.91
C LYS A 64 0.01 -19.73 -10.34
N TYR A 65 -0.18 -20.04 -11.62
CA TYR A 65 -0.02 -21.38 -12.16
C TYR A 65 1.07 -21.45 -13.23
N ARG A 66 1.74 -22.62 -13.33
CA ARG A 66 2.54 -23.00 -14.50
C ARG A 66 1.67 -23.89 -15.38
N LEU A 67 1.95 -24.02 -16.68
CA LEU A 67 1.24 -24.95 -17.57
C LEU A 67 1.13 -26.37 -16.97
N ALA A 68 2.21 -26.89 -16.38
CA ALA A 68 2.22 -28.20 -15.73
C ALA A 68 1.53 -28.22 -14.34
N THR A 69 1.54 -27.11 -13.61
CA THR A 69 0.96 -27.04 -12.26
C THR A 69 -0.48 -26.52 -12.24
N PHE A 70 -0.98 -26.01 -13.36
CA PHE A 70 -2.34 -25.49 -13.51
C PHE A 70 -3.35 -26.57 -13.20
N LEU A 71 -3.33 -27.69 -13.93
CA LEU A 71 -4.29 -28.77 -13.73
C LEU A 71 -4.30 -29.30 -12.27
N PRO A 72 -3.19 -29.72 -11.65
CA PRO A 72 -3.22 -30.25 -10.29
C PRO A 72 -3.59 -29.21 -9.23
N LYS A 73 -3.11 -27.96 -9.34
CA LYS A 73 -3.46 -26.91 -8.37
C LYS A 73 -4.90 -26.42 -8.53
N ALA A 74 -5.36 -26.20 -9.76
CA ALA A 74 -6.73 -25.77 -10.04
C ALA A 74 -7.73 -26.85 -9.60
N LEU A 75 -7.47 -28.13 -9.92
CA LEU A 75 -8.30 -29.24 -9.41
C LEU A 75 -8.27 -29.31 -7.88
N PHE A 76 -7.10 -29.16 -7.25
CA PHE A 76 -7.03 -29.12 -5.79
C PHE A 76 -7.86 -27.97 -5.19
N GLU A 77 -7.84 -26.80 -5.82
CA GLU A 77 -8.64 -25.64 -5.39
C GLU A 77 -10.14 -25.87 -5.57
N GLN A 78 -10.57 -26.49 -6.68
CA GLN A 78 -11.97 -26.86 -6.90
C GLN A 78 -12.43 -27.96 -5.92
N PHE A 79 -11.61 -28.98 -5.66
CA PHE A 79 -11.93 -30.06 -4.71
C PHE A 79 -11.71 -29.69 -3.25
N ARG A 80 -11.20 -28.49 -2.96
CA ARG A 80 -11.27 -27.93 -1.61
C ARG A 80 -12.72 -27.60 -1.19
N ARG A 81 -13.65 -27.53 -2.15
CA ARG A 81 -15.09 -27.38 -1.93
C ARG A 81 -15.74 -28.74 -1.66
N VAL A 82 -16.50 -28.81 -0.58
CA VAL A 82 -17.04 -30.07 -0.06
C VAL A 82 -18.06 -30.71 -1.03
N ALA A 83 -18.86 -29.89 -1.70
CA ALA A 83 -19.83 -30.36 -2.70
C ALA A 83 -19.16 -31.11 -3.86
N ASN A 84 -18.00 -30.62 -4.34
CA ASN A 84 -17.29 -31.24 -5.46
C ASN A 84 -16.76 -32.64 -5.09
N ILE A 85 -16.30 -32.83 -3.84
CA ILE A 85 -15.90 -34.14 -3.32
C ILE A 85 -17.09 -35.11 -3.32
N TYR A 86 -18.26 -34.65 -2.87
CA TYR A 86 -19.47 -35.47 -2.86
C TYR A 86 -19.89 -35.89 -4.27
N PHE A 87 -19.97 -34.95 -5.22
CA PHE A 87 -20.32 -35.27 -6.60
C PHE A 87 -19.30 -36.21 -7.25
N LEU A 88 -18.01 -36.10 -6.89
CA LEU A 88 -16.99 -37.04 -7.33
C LEU A 88 -17.23 -38.45 -6.79
N ILE A 89 -17.58 -38.59 -5.50
CA ILE A 89 -17.94 -39.88 -4.90
C ILE A 89 -19.18 -40.46 -5.59
N CYS A 90 -20.23 -39.66 -5.82
CA CYS A 90 -21.42 -40.08 -6.55
C CYS A 90 -21.11 -40.51 -7.99
N ALA A 91 -20.25 -39.76 -8.68
CA ALA A 91 -19.81 -40.10 -10.03
C ALA A 91 -19.06 -41.45 -10.05
N ILE A 92 -18.16 -41.70 -9.09
CA ILE A 92 -17.45 -42.99 -8.96
C ILE A 92 -18.43 -44.13 -8.68
N LEU A 93 -19.37 -43.93 -7.75
CA LEU A 93 -20.38 -44.94 -7.40
C LEU A 93 -21.35 -45.23 -8.57
N SER A 94 -21.59 -44.26 -9.46
CA SER A 94 -22.46 -44.45 -10.63
C SER A 94 -21.92 -45.43 -11.68
N PHE A 95 -20.63 -45.78 -11.62
CA PHE A 95 -20.05 -46.85 -12.45
C PHE A 95 -20.33 -48.25 -11.90
N THR A 96 -20.91 -48.36 -10.70
CA THR A 96 -21.30 -49.64 -10.11
C THR A 96 -22.74 -50.00 -10.49
N PRO A 97 -23.07 -51.29 -10.64
CA PRO A 97 -24.44 -51.74 -10.95
C PRO A 97 -25.45 -51.48 -9.81
N LEU A 98 -24.98 -50.94 -8.68
CA LEU A 98 -25.78 -50.55 -7.53
C LEU A 98 -26.46 -49.18 -7.71
N SER A 99 -26.05 -48.40 -8.71
CA SER A 99 -26.61 -47.07 -8.95
C SER A 99 -27.88 -47.14 -9.81
N PRO A 100 -28.99 -46.51 -9.39
CA PRO A 100 -30.22 -46.44 -10.18
C PRO A 100 -30.11 -45.47 -11.37
N TYR A 101 -29.04 -44.68 -11.46
CA TYR A 101 -28.83 -43.66 -12.49
C TYR A 101 -27.65 -43.99 -13.39
N SER A 102 -27.73 -43.58 -14.65
CA SER A 102 -26.62 -43.76 -15.59
C SER A 102 -25.39 -42.94 -15.19
N ALA A 103 -24.20 -43.52 -15.39
CA ALA A 103 -22.93 -42.84 -15.11
C ALA A 103 -22.78 -41.53 -15.89
N VAL A 104 -23.31 -41.46 -17.11
CA VAL A 104 -23.28 -40.27 -17.96
C VAL A 104 -24.03 -39.10 -17.29
N SER A 105 -25.19 -39.35 -16.67
CA SER A 105 -26.01 -38.32 -16.03
C SER A 105 -25.31 -37.67 -14.82
N ASN A 106 -24.46 -38.42 -14.10
CA ASN A 106 -23.74 -37.93 -12.92
C ASN A 106 -22.38 -37.31 -13.26
N VAL A 107 -21.65 -37.86 -14.24
CA VAL A 107 -20.29 -37.41 -14.60
C VAL A 107 -20.32 -36.13 -15.43
N VAL A 108 -21.22 -36.01 -16.40
CA VAL A 108 -21.24 -34.88 -17.34
C VAL A 108 -21.43 -33.53 -16.64
N PRO A 109 -22.42 -33.34 -15.74
CA PRO A 109 -22.59 -32.07 -15.04
C PRO A 109 -21.37 -31.68 -14.19
N LEU A 110 -20.75 -32.65 -13.52
CA LEU A 110 -19.55 -32.43 -12.70
C LEU A 110 -18.37 -31.94 -13.54
N VAL A 111 -18.11 -32.61 -14.66
CA VAL A 111 -17.02 -32.24 -15.59
C VAL A 111 -17.25 -30.86 -16.19
N VAL A 112 -18.49 -30.54 -16.57
CA VAL A 112 -18.83 -29.22 -17.14
C VAL A 112 -18.64 -28.10 -16.11
N VAL A 113 -19.15 -28.29 -14.88
CA VAL A 113 -19.03 -27.28 -13.81
C VAL A 113 -17.57 -27.04 -13.46
N ILE A 114 -16.77 -28.10 -13.25
CA ILE A 114 -15.35 -27.98 -12.98
C ILE A 114 -14.63 -27.33 -14.17
N GLY A 115 -14.93 -27.75 -15.40
CA GLY A 115 -14.34 -27.20 -16.62
C GLY A 115 -14.57 -25.71 -16.79
N VAL A 116 -15.79 -25.21 -16.51
CA VAL A 116 -16.10 -23.77 -16.57
C VAL A 116 -15.32 -22.99 -15.50
N THR A 117 -15.30 -23.48 -14.26
CA THR A 117 -14.56 -22.81 -13.17
C THR A 117 -13.06 -22.73 -13.45
N MET A 118 -12.47 -23.82 -13.95
CA MET A 118 -11.07 -23.86 -14.38
C MET A 118 -10.82 -22.96 -15.59
N GLY A 119 -11.77 -22.90 -16.54
CA GLY A 119 -11.69 -22.00 -17.70
C GLY A 119 -11.64 -20.53 -17.28
N LYS A 120 -12.47 -20.13 -16.29
CA LYS A 120 -12.43 -18.78 -15.70
C LYS A 120 -11.06 -18.49 -15.07
N GLU A 121 -10.55 -19.39 -14.21
CA GLU A 121 -9.23 -19.23 -13.58
C GLU A 121 -8.09 -19.14 -14.61
N ALA A 122 -8.19 -19.91 -15.71
CA ALA A 122 -7.23 -19.84 -16.81
C ALA A 122 -7.25 -18.47 -17.52
N VAL A 123 -8.42 -17.87 -17.73
CA VAL A 123 -8.53 -16.53 -18.33
C VAL A 123 -7.94 -15.46 -17.41
N GLU A 124 -8.23 -15.52 -16.12
CA GLU A 124 -7.67 -14.59 -15.12
C GLU A 124 -6.13 -14.69 -15.06
N ASP A 125 -5.57 -15.90 -15.01
CA ASP A 125 -4.11 -16.11 -14.98
C ASP A 125 -3.45 -15.78 -16.34
N TRP A 126 -4.16 -15.95 -17.46
CA TRP A 126 -3.68 -15.55 -18.79
C TRP A 126 -3.54 -14.03 -18.93
N ARG A 127 -4.46 -13.25 -18.33
CA ARG A 127 -4.33 -11.78 -18.30
C ARG A 127 -3.06 -11.35 -17.54
N ARG A 128 -2.76 -11.99 -16.40
CA ARG A 128 -1.50 -11.76 -15.66
C ARG A 128 -0.28 -12.16 -16.50
N LYS A 129 -0.34 -13.33 -17.16
CA LYS A 129 0.72 -13.78 -18.06
C LYS A 129 0.97 -12.79 -19.20
N ARG A 130 -0.07 -12.15 -19.76
CA ARG A 130 0.08 -11.15 -20.81
C ARG A 130 0.88 -9.94 -20.31
N GLN A 131 0.62 -9.48 -19.09
CA GLN A 131 1.38 -8.40 -18.44
C GLN A 131 2.84 -8.82 -18.18
N ASP A 132 3.06 -10.03 -17.65
CA ASP A 132 4.42 -10.57 -17.47
C ASP A 132 5.18 -10.63 -18.81
N ILE A 133 4.53 -11.07 -19.89
CA ILE A 133 5.14 -11.15 -21.24
C ILE A 133 5.51 -9.77 -21.76
N GLU A 134 4.64 -8.78 -21.56
CA GLU A 134 4.88 -7.40 -21.98
C GLU A 134 6.10 -6.81 -21.27
N MET A 135 6.17 -6.95 -19.94
CA MET A 135 7.29 -6.51 -19.12
C MET A 135 8.60 -7.22 -19.50
N ASN A 136 8.59 -8.54 -19.61
CA ASN A 136 9.79 -9.35 -19.91
C ASN A 136 10.32 -9.15 -21.35
N ASN A 137 9.51 -8.62 -22.27
CA ASN A 137 9.89 -8.33 -23.65
C ASN A 137 10.29 -6.87 -23.88
N ARG A 138 10.26 -6.02 -22.84
CA ARG A 138 10.89 -4.69 -22.91
C ARG A 138 12.36 -4.85 -23.28
N LYS A 139 12.90 -3.84 -23.96
CA LYS A 139 14.26 -3.86 -24.47
C LYS A 139 15.14 -2.90 -23.67
N VAL A 140 16.42 -3.18 -23.63
CA VAL A 140 17.47 -2.30 -23.10
C VAL A 140 18.72 -2.52 -23.94
N ARG A 141 19.61 -1.53 -24.02
CA ARG A 141 20.88 -1.67 -24.73
C ARG A 141 21.89 -2.40 -23.85
N VAL A 142 22.52 -3.44 -24.37
CA VAL A 142 23.52 -4.28 -23.68
C VAL A 142 24.80 -4.32 -24.49
N HIS A 143 25.95 -4.23 -23.81
CA HIS A 143 27.25 -4.37 -24.44
C HIS A 143 27.53 -5.83 -24.83
N HIS A 144 27.87 -6.08 -26.10
CA HIS A 144 28.19 -7.43 -26.61
C HIS A 144 29.67 -7.59 -27.03
N GLY A 145 30.52 -6.59 -26.77
CA GLY A 145 31.92 -6.53 -27.22
C GLY A 145 32.15 -5.44 -28.29
N ASP A 146 33.41 -5.15 -28.57
CA ASP A 146 33.85 -4.15 -29.56
C ASP A 146 33.29 -2.72 -29.32
N GLY A 147 32.88 -2.42 -28.08
CA GLY A 147 32.25 -1.14 -27.73
C GLY A 147 30.84 -0.95 -28.31
N VAL A 148 30.16 -2.02 -28.75
CA VAL A 148 28.83 -1.93 -29.38
C VAL A 148 27.72 -2.31 -28.41
N PHE A 149 26.72 -1.42 -28.30
CA PHE A 149 25.52 -1.62 -27.50
C PHE A 149 24.32 -2.01 -28.38
N GLU A 150 23.84 -3.24 -28.23
CA GLU A 150 22.72 -3.78 -28.98
C GLU A 150 21.46 -3.94 -28.11
N TYR A 151 20.28 -3.87 -28.73
CA TYR A 151 19.03 -4.04 -28.00
C TYR A 151 18.75 -5.50 -27.65
N THR A 152 18.77 -5.80 -26.35
CA THR A 152 18.41 -7.11 -25.79
C THR A 152 17.11 -7.01 -24.98
N LYS A 153 16.36 -8.11 -24.90
CA LYS A 153 15.13 -8.16 -24.09
C LYS A 153 15.48 -8.33 -22.62
N TRP A 154 14.68 -7.76 -21.74
CA TRP A 154 14.88 -7.83 -20.29
C TRP A 154 15.08 -9.26 -19.77
N ARG A 155 14.28 -10.21 -20.24
CA ARG A 155 14.37 -11.63 -19.84
C ARG A 155 15.70 -12.31 -20.16
N ASP A 156 16.44 -11.79 -21.14
CA ASP A 156 17.65 -12.38 -21.68
C ASP A 156 18.91 -11.77 -21.02
N LEU A 157 18.74 -10.80 -20.09
CA LEU A 157 19.82 -10.21 -19.29
C LEU A 157 20.39 -11.19 -18.27
N LYS A 158 21.71 -11.13 -18.11
CA LYS A 158 22.49 -11.90 -17.15
C LYS A 158 23.21 -10.97 -16.16
N VAL A 159 23.62 -11.56 -15.04
CA VAL A 159 24.46 -10.89 -14.03
C VAL A 159 25.84 -10.64 -14.65
N GLY A 160 26.36 -9.42 -14.53
CA GLY A 160 27.63 -8.99 -15.13
C GLY A 160 27.50 -8.27 -16.47
N ASP A 161 26.32 -8.30 -17.10
CA ASP A 161 26.05 -7.54 -18.32
C ASP A 161 26.14 -6.03 -18.06
N ILE A 162 26.74 -5.29 -19.00
CA ILE A 162 26.74 -3.83 -18.97
C ILE A 162 25.56 -3.33 -19.82
N VAL A 163 24.70 -2.54 -19.20
CA VAL A 163 23.51 -1.96 -19.80
C VAL A 163 23.65 -0.46 -19.96
N LYS A 164 23.13 0.06 -21.07
CA LYS A 164 22.90 1.49 -21.31
C LYS A 164 21.40 1.75 -21.25
N VAL A 165 20.99 2.61 -20.33
CA VAL A 165 19.58 2.96 -20.11
C VAL A 165 19.39 4.42 -20.53
N GLU A 166 18.42 4.68 -21.39
CA GLU A 166 18.15 6.02 -21.93
C GLU A 166 17.14 6.79 -21.05
N LYS A 167 17.07 8.11 -21.25
CA LYS A 167 16.13 8.99 -20.55
C LYS A 167 14.70 8.43 -20.65
N ASP A 168 13.99 8.49 -19.52
CA ASP A 168 12.61 8.02 -19.38
C ASP A 168 12.40 6.50 -19.54
N GLU A 169 13.46 5.69 -19.55
CA GLU A 169 13.37 4.23 -19.51
C GLU A 169 13.39 3.67 -18.07
N TYR A 170 12.82 2.49 -17.90
CA TYR A 170 12.84 1.76 -16.63
C TYR A 170 14.10 0.89 -16.51
N PHE A 171 14.64 0.77 -15.29
CA PHE A 171 15.74 -0.14 -15.05
C PHE A 171 15.28 -1.61 -15.12
N PRO A 172 15.98 -2.45 -15.91
CA PRO A 172 15.54 -3.81 -16.19
C PRO A 172 15.87 -4.82 -15.08
N ALA A 173 16.76 -4.46 -14.16
CA ALA A 173 17.34 -5.29 -13.11
C ALA A 173 17.93 -4.34 -12.04
N ASP A 174 18.46 -4.88 -10.94
CA ASP A 174 19.24 -4.04 -10.02
C ASP A 174 20.63 -3.86 -10.62
N LEU A 175 21.05 -2.60 -10.79
CA LEU A 175 22.29 -2.20 -11.45
C LEU A 175 23.20 -1.43 -10.50
N ILE A 176 24.50 -1.49 -10.73
CA ILE A 176 25.47 -0.55 -10.17
C ILE A 176 25.82 0.49 -11.23
N LEU A 177 25.65 1.76 -10.90
CA LEU A 177 25.95 2.91 -11.74
C LEU A 177 27.47 3.03 -11.96
N LEU A 178 27.90 2.98 -13.23
CA LEU A 178 29.29 3.12 -13.64
C LEU A 178 29.60 4.55 -14.12
N SER A 179 28.76 5.09 -15.01
CA SER A 179 28.87 6.46 -15.51
C SER A 179 27.52 6.97 -15.99
N SER A 180 27.40 8.28 -16.19
CA SER A 180 26.21 8.93 -16.74
C SER A 180 26.58 9.92 -17.85
N SER A 181 25.56 10.52 -18.45
CA SER A 181 25.72 11.59 -19.45
C SER A 181 26.33 12.88 -18.89
N TYR A 182 26.32 13.07 -17.57
CA TYR A 182 26.93 14.23 -16.93
C TYR A 182 28.41 13.97 -16.60
N ASP A 183 29.26 15.00 -16.71
CA ASP A 183 30.70 14.91 -16.45
C ASP A 183 31.03 14.38 -15.04
N GLU A 184 30.14 14.60 -14.07
CA GLU A 184 30.29 14.17 -12.68
C GLU A 184 29.62 12.82 -12.37
N ALA A 185 29.18 12.11 -13.41
CA ALA A 185 28.57 10.77 -13.33
C ALA A 185 27.35 10.67 -12.38
N LEU A 186 26.54 11.73 -12.34
CA LEU A 186 25.29 11.82 -11.57
C LEU A 186 24.08 11.38 -12.40
N CYS A 187 23.05 10.82 -11.76
CA CYS A 187 21.77 10.61 -12.42
C CYS A 187 20.60 10.77 -11.45
N TYR A 188 19.41 11.02 -12.01
CA TYR A 188 18.18 11.15 -11.25
C TYR A 188 17.27 9.96 -11.50
N VAL A 189 16.77 9.38 -10.41
CA VAL A 189 15.97 8.17 -10.45
C VAL A 189 14.61 8.42 -9.78
N GLU A 190 13.54 8.15 -10.52
CA GLU A 190 12.18 8.14 -9.99
C GLU A 190 11.88 6.75 -9.44
N THR A 191 11.59 6.64 -8.14
CA THR A 191 11.29 5.38 -7.44
C THR A 191 9.81 5.16 -7.16
N THR A 192 8.91 5.87 -7.84
CA THR A 192 7.44 5.76 -7.66
C THR A 192 6.95 4.32 -7.60
N ASN A 193 7.46 3.46 -8.47
CA ASN A 193 7.07 2.06 -8.49
C ASN A 193 7.57 1.22 -7.30
N LEU A 194 8.47 1.70 -6.44
CA LEU A 194 9.15 0.91 -5.41
C LEU A 194 8.76 1.26 -3.99
N ASP A 195 8.70 2.55 -3.70
CA ASP A 195 8.41 3.09 -2.38
C ASP A 195 7.21 4.04 -2.41
N GLY A 196 6.73 4.40 -3.60
CA GLY A 196 5.66 5.36 -3.79
C GLY A 196 6.15 6.80 -3.87
N GLU A 197 7.44 7.05 -3.72
CA GLU A 197 7.96 8.41 -3.70
C GLU A 197 8.03 8.96 -5.14
N THR A 198 7.33 10.08 -5.39
CA THR A 198 7.32 10.78 -6.68
C THR A 198 8.57 11.60 -6.94
N ASN A 199 9.41 11.73 -5.92
CA ASN A 199 10.56 12.59 -5.95
C ASN A 199 11.74 11.90 -6.61
N LEU A 200 12.56 12.71 -7.28
CA LEU A 200 13.76 12.23 -7.93
C LEU A 200 14.87 12.03 -6.90
N LYS A 201 15.41 10.81 -6.86
CA LYS A 201 16.57 10.48 -6.03
C LYS A 201 17.84 10.68 -6.82
N LEU A 202 18.77 11.45 -6.27
CA LEU A 202 20.11 11.61 -6.83
C LEU A 202 20.92 10.33 -6.59
N LYS A 203 21.58 9.85 -7.64
CA LYS A 203 22.52 8.71 -7.61
C LYS A 203 23.83 9.15 -8.23
N GLN A 204 24.94 8.66 -7.70
CA GLN A 204 26.29 9.07 -8.12
C GLN A 204 27.16 7.84 -8.33
N ALA A 205 27.85 7.80 -9.47
CA ALA A 205 28.82 6.75 -9.77
C ALA A 205 30.10 6.89 -8.93
N LEU A 206 31.02 5.94 -9.08
CA LEU A 206 32.37 6.09 -8.52
C LEU A 206 33.21 7.02 -9.39
N ASP A 207 34.04 7.87 -8.76
CA ASP A 207 34.96 8.74 -9.48
C ASP A 207 35.91 7.96 -10.40
N ALA A 208 36.26 6.73 -10.01
CA ALA A 208 37.10 5.82 -10.79
C ALA A 208 36.49 5.41 -12.15
N THR A 209 35.16 5.40 -12.26
CA THR A 209 34.42 5.00 -13.47
C THR A 209 33.76 6.17 -14.20
N SER A 210 33.87 7.39 -13.66
CA SER A 210 33.27 8.61 -14.21
C SER A 210 33.63 8.84 -15.69
N ASN A 211 34.92 8.68 -16.02
CA ASN A 211 35.48 8.90 -17.37
C ASN A 211 34.91 8.00 -18.49
N LEU A 212 34.05 7.02 -18.18
CA LEU A 212 33.46 6.08 -19.14
C LEU A 212 32.22 6.68 -19.84
N HIS A 213 32.40 7.77 -20.60
CA HIS A 213 31.29 8.47 -21.26
C HIS A 213 30.91 7.90 -22.64
N GLU A 214 31.86 7.28 -23.34
CA GLU A 214 31.67 6.76 -24.69
C GLU A 214 31.46 5.23 -24.71
N ASP A 215 30.63 4.76 -25.64
CA ASP A 215 30.35 3.33 -25.85
C ASP A 215 31.65 2.52 -26.05
N SER A 216 32.66 3.09 -26.73
CA SER A 216 33.97 2.47 -26.97
C SER A 216 34.81 2.27 -25.71
N SER A 217 34.57 3.02 -24.63
CA SER A 217 35.33 2.90 -23.38
C SER A 217 35.07 1.57 -22.68
N PHE A 218 33.98 0.87 -23.02
CA PHE A 218 33.61 -0.42 -22.44
C PHE A 218 34.23 -1.62 -23.17
N ASP A 219 34.99 -1.42 -24.24
CA ASP A 219 35.63 -2.52 -24.99
C ASP A 219 36.63 -3.31 -24.10
N ASN A 220 37.47 -2.58 -23.34
CA ASN A 220 38.49 -3.17 -22.47
C ASN A 220 38.13 -3.12 -20.97
N PHE A 221 36.96 -2.60 -20.61
CA PHE A 221 36.58 -2.47 -19.20
C PHE A 221 36.33 -3.85 -18.59
N LYS A 222 37.07 -4.15 -17.52
CA LYS A 222 36.88 -5.35 -16.67
C LYS A 222 36.97 -4.94 -15.21
N GLY A 223 36.07 -5.52 -14.41
CA GLY A 223 36.04 -5.30 -12.97
C GLY A 223 35.31 -6.44 -12.26
N VAL A 224 35.60 -6.61 -10.98
CA VAL A 224 34.96 -7.63 -10.14
C VAL A 224 34.20 -6.96 -9.01
N ILE A 225 32.90 -7.16 -8.94
CA ILE A 225 32.06 -6.66 -7.85
C ILE A 225 31.83 -7.78 -6.85
N ARG A 226 32.15 -7.52 -5.58
CA ARG A 226 31.80 -8.39 -4.45
C ARG A 226 30.72 -7.70 -3.63
N CYS A 227 29.59 -8.35 -3.39
CA CYS A 227 28.48 -7.72 -2.69
C CYS A 227 27.72 -8.69 -1.77
N GLU A 228 26.85 -8.12 -0.94
CA GLU A 228 25.91 -8.86 -0.09
C GLU A 228 24.98 -9.80 -0.89
N ASP A 229 24.46 -10.82 -0.22
CA ASP A 229 23.42 -11.67 -0.81
C ASP A 229 22.09 -10.90 -0.99
N PRO A 230 21.25 -11.28 -1.97
CA PRO A 230 19.95 -10.67 -2.19
C PRO A 230 19.12 -10.54 -0.91
N ASN A 231 18.65 -9.32 -0.63
CA ASN A 231 17.82 -9.03 0.53
C ASN A 231 16.69 -8.06 0.17
N ALA A 232 15.68 -8.01 1.04
CA ALA A 232 14.50 -7.17 0.84
C ALA A 232 14.70 -5.70 1.30
N ASN A 233 15.87 -5.31 1.79
CA ASN A 233 16.08 -3.94 2.27
C ASN A 233 16.49 -3.01 1.11
N LEU A 234 15.58 -2.11 0.71
CA LEU A 234 15.77 -1.18 -0.42
C LEU A 234 16.88 -0.14 -0.17
N TYR A 235 17.15 0.22 1.09
CA TYR A 235 18.04 1.33 1.46
C TYR A 235 19.43 0.91 1.92
N SER A 236 19.66 -0.39 2.10
CA SER A 236 20.97 -0.94 2.47
C SER A 236 21.61 -1.55 1.24
N PHE A 237 22.90 -1.31 1.03
CA PHE A 237 23.70 -2.03 0.06
C PHE A 237 25.15 -1.92 0.45
N VAL A 238 25.84 -3.06 0.53
CA VAL A 238 27.25 -3.13 0.85
C VAL A 238 27.95 -3.97 -0.21
N GLY A 239 28.97 -3.40 -0.83
CA GLY A 239 29.83 -4.11 -1.77
C GLY A 239 31.15 -3.40 -2.01
N SER A 240 31.98 -4.00 -2.84
CA SER A 240 33.23 -3.44 -3.32
C SER A 240 33.41 -3.74 -4.80
N LEU A 241 33.79 -2.73 -5.58
CA LEU A 241 34.17 -2.84 -6.98
C LEU A 241 35.71 -2.88 -7.07
N GLU A 242 36.27 -3.98 -7.56
CA GLU A 242 37.69 -4.15 -7.82
C GLU A 242 37.97 -3.85 -9.31
N ILE A 243 38.70 -2.76 -9.59
CA ILE A 243 39.21 -2.39 -10.92
C ILE A 243 40.72 -2.39 -10.84
N GLU A 244 41.42 -3.07 -11.77
CA GLU A 244 42.90 -3.16 -11.79
C GLU A 244 43.53 -3.53 -10.42
N GLU A 245 42.91 -4.47 -9.70
CA GLU A 245 43.30 -4.91 -8.34
C GLU A 245 43.16 -3.86 -7.22
N GLN A 246 42.53 -2.71 -7.48
CA GLN A 246 42.19 -1.72 -6.46
C GLN A 246 40.71 -1.82 -6.04
N PRO A 247 40.41 -1.99 -4.74
CA PRO A 247 39.03 -2.06 -4.24
C PRO A 247 38.45 -0.66 -3.96
N TYR A 248 37.29 -0.38 -4.56
CA TYR A 248 36.47 0.80 -4.30
C TYR A 248 35.18 0.39 -3.55
N PRO A 249 34.83 1.04 -2.44
CA PRO A 249 33.62 0.71 -1.69
C PRO A 249 32.36 1.14 -2.46
N LEU A 250 31.35 0.27 -2.49
CA LEU A 250 30.03 0.56 -3.05
C LEU A 250 29.03 0.80 -1.92
N THR A 251 28.21 1.83 -2.10
CA THR A 251 27.16 2.24 -1.16
C THR A 251 25.80 2.26 -1.87
N PRO A 252 24.68 2.51 -1.16
CA PRO A 252 23.37 2.66 -1.79
C PRO A 252 23.28 3.79 -2.84
N GLN A 253 24.21 4.76 -2.83
CA GLN A 253 24.27 5.86 -3.81
C GLN A 253 24.59 5.39 -5.23
N GLN A 254 25.28 4.26 -5.38
CA GLN A 254 25.62 3.65 -6.67
C GLN A 254 24.55 2.63 -7.14
N LEU A 255 23.61 2.24 -6.28
CA LEU A 255 22.60 1.23 -6.60
C LEU A 255 21.39 1.83 -7.32
N LEU A 256 21.07 1.28 -8.49
CA LEU A 256 19.87 1.56 -9.27
C LEU A 256 18.94 0.34 -9.19
N LEU A 257 17.72 0.53 -8.70
CA LEU A 257 16.79 -0.58 -8.46
C LEU A 257 15.93 -0.85 -9.69
N ARG A 258 15.59 -2.13 -9.91
CA ARG A 258 14.64 -2.54 -10.95
C ARG A 258 13.32 -1.76 -10.84
N ASP A 259 12.68 -1.50 -11.98
CA ASP A 259 11.38 -0.79 -12.10
C ASP A 259 11.38 0.67 -11.62
N SER A 260 12.51 1.22 -11.15
CA SER A 260 12.72 2.68 -11.10
C SER A 260 12.93 3.23 -12.51
N LYS A 261 12.63 4.51 -12.72
CA LYS A 261 12.72 5.18 -14.02
C LYS A 261 13.84 6.21 -14.01
N LEU A 262 14.64 6.25 -15.09
CA LEU A 262 15.65 7.30 -15.27
C LEU A 262 14.98 8.61 -15.68
N ARG A 263 15.29 9.71 -14.99
CA ARG A 263 14.78 11.05 -15.27
C ARG A 263 15.93 12.05 -15.36
N ASN A 264 15.71 13.17 -16.04
CA ASN A 264 16.63 14.31 -16.13
C ASN A 264 18.10 13.95 -16.42
N THR A 265 18.33 12.84 -17.10
CA THR A 265 19.65 12.30 -17.46
C THR A 265 19.47 11.59 -18.79
N ASP A 266 20.28 11.92 -19.79
CA ASP A 266 20.09 11.42 -21.16
C ASP A 266 20.35 9.92 -21.28
N PHE A 267 21.40 9.45 -20.61
CA PHE A 267 21.71 8.03 -20.49
C PHE A 267 22.57 7.73 -19.27
N VAL A 268 22.54 6.48 -18.83
CA VAL A 268 23.45 5.92 -17.81
C VAL A 268 23.99 4.57 -18.25
N TYR A 269 25.22 4.28 -17.84
CA TYR A 269 25.81 2.96 -17.92
C TYR A 269 25.78 2.29 -16.55
N GLY A 270 25.31 1.05 -16.50
CA GLY A 270 25.31 0.28 -15.28
C GLY A 270 25.62 -1.19 -15.52
N VAL A 271 26.09 -1.87 -14.49
CA VAL A 271 26.33 -3.32 -14.51
C VAL A 271 25.26 -4.05 -13.72
N VAL A 272 24.71 -5.13 -14.30
CA VAL A 272 23.65 -5.93 -13.70
C VAL A 272 24.19 -6.76 -12.53
N ILE A 273 23.64 -6.57 -11.32
CA ILE A 273 24.04 -7.32 -10.12
C ILE A 273 23.01 -8.38 -9.69
N PHE A 274 21.73 -8.03 -9.64
CA PHE A 274 20.64 -8.92 -9.25
C PHE A 274 19.62 -9.00 -10.39
N THR A 275 19.19 -10.21 -10.71
CA THR A 275 18.29 -10.52 -11.82
C THR A 275 17.06 -11.26 -11.34
N GLY A 276 15.90 -11.01 -11.96
CA GLY A 276 14.69 -11.79 -11.74
C GLY A 276 14.21 -11.72 -10.29
N HIS A 277 14.04 -12.89 -9.64
CA HIS A 277 13.59 -12.94 -8.25
C HIS A 277 14.68 -12.53 -7.23
N ASP A 278 15.95 -12.40 -7.63
CA ASP A 278 17.00 -11.87 -6.76
C ASP A 278 16.92 -10.35 -6.58
N THR A 279 16.21 -9.64 -7.46
CA THR A 279 16.06 -8.18 -7.34
C THR A 279 15.35 -7.80 -6.04
N LYS A 280 15.76 -6.68 -5.42
CA LYS A 280 15.20 -6.25 -4.13
C LYS A 280 13.69 -6.02 -4.19
N VAL A 281 13.18 -5.62 -5.36
CA VAL A 281 11.75 -5.45 -5.66
C VAL A 281 11.01 -6.78 -5.54
N MET A 282 11.53 -7.83 -6.19
CA MET A 282 10.90 -9.14 -6.19
C MET A 282 11.04 -9.86 -4.86
N GLN A 283 12.09 -9.57 -4.08
CA GLN A 283 12.23 -10.05 -2.70
C GLN A 283 11.19 -9.43 -1.75
N ASN A 284 10.72 -8.21 -2.03
CA ASN A 284 9.60 -7.59 -1.32
C ASN A 284 8.23 -8.05 -1.83
N SER A 285 8.18 -8.69 -3.00
CA SER A 285 6.92 -9.22 -3.54
C SER A 285 6.53 -10.53 -2.84
N THR A 286 5.38 -10.54 -2.18
CA THR A 286 4.81 -11.76 -1.60
C THR A 286 3.87 -12.45 -2.58
N ALA A 287 4.01 -13.77 -2.69
CA ALA A 287 3.18 -14.57 -3.58
C ALA A 287 1.70 -14.42 -3.21
N PRO A 288 0.81 -14.11 -4.16
CA PRO A 288 -0.58 -13.76 -3.87
C PRO A 288 -1.31 -14.93 -3.18
N PRO A 289 -1.88 -14.74 -1.98
CA PRO A 289 -2.58 -15.80 -1.27
C PRO A 289 -3.92 -16.16 -1.95
N SER A 290 -4.33 -17.42 -1.87
CA SER A 290 -5.69 -17.83 -2.28
C SER A 290 -6.69 -17.46 -1.19
N LYS A 291 -7.34 -16.30 -1.34
CA LYS A 291 -8.44 -15.85 -0.47
C LYS A 291 -9.73 -16.62 -0.78
N ARG A 292 -10.52 -16.94 0.27
CA ARG A 292 -11.87 -17.54 0.19
C ARG A 292 -12.82 -16.72 1.05
N SER A 293 -14.04 -16.47 0.55
CA SER A 293 -15.08 -15.81 1.33
C SER A 293 -15.54 -16.65 2.51
N LYS A 294 -15.98 -15.98 3.57
CA LYS A 294 -16.66 -16.53 4.74
C LYS A 294 -18.00 -17.14 4.35
N VAL A 295 -18.71 -16.55 3.39
CA VAL A 295 -19.94 -17.13 2.82
C VAL A 295 -19.65 -18.51 2.24
N GLU A 296 -18.58 -18.68 1.46
CA GLU A 296 -18.17 -19.99 0.92
C GLU A 296 -17.85 -21.00 2.03
N LYS A 297 -17.08 -20.61 3.05
CA LYS A 297 -16.76 -21.48 4.21
C LYS A 297 -18.01 -21.87 5.00
N ARG A 298 -19.01 -20.99 5.08
CA ARG A 298 -20.28 -21.25 5.77
C ARG A 298 -21.20 -22.14 4.92
N MET A 299 -21.20 -21.98 3.60
CA MET A 299 -21.86 -22.88 2.66
C MET A 299 -21.35 -24.32 2.81
N ASP A 300 -20.04 -24.52 2.95
CA ASP A 300 -19.45 -25.84 3.22
C ASP A 300 -20.06 -26.49 4.50
N LYS A 301 -20.34 -25.71 5.55
CA LYS A 301 -21.00 -26.21 6.79
C LYS A 301 -22.46 -26.60 6.55
N ILE A 302 -23.21 -25.84 5.75
CA ILE A 302 -24.59 -26.17 5.38
C ILE A 302 -24.61 -27.46 4.57
N ILE A 303 -23.68 -27.60 3.62
CA ILE A 303 -23.53 -28.82 2.81
C ILE A 303 -23.26 -30.04 3.71
N TYR A 304 -22.37 -29.93 4.71
CA TYR A 304 -22.16 -31.02 5.68
C TYR A 304 -23.44 -31.40 6.44
N PHE A 305 -24.24 -30.40 6.86
CA PHE A 305 -25.52 -30.66 7.51
C PHE A 305 -26.53 -31.36 6.58
N LEU A 306 -26.62 -30.92 5.31
CA LEU A 306 -27.46 -31.57 4.30
C LEU A 306 -27.01 -33.01 4.01
N PHE A 307 -25.70 -33.28 3.98
CA PHE A 307 -25.18 -34.64 3.84
C PHE A 307 -25.51 -35.51 5.05
N PHE A 308 -25.42 -34.97 6.26
CA PHE A 308 -25.87 -35.68 7.45
C PHE A 308 -27.35 -36.05 7.37
N LEU A 309 -28.21 -35.11 6.96
CA LEU A 309 -29.64 -35.37 6.77
C LEU A 309 -29.89 -36.41 5.67
N LEU A 310 -29.18 -36.35 4.55
CA LEU A 310 -29.28 -37.32 3.45
C LEU A 310 -28.92 -38.74 3.90
N VAL A 311 -27.82 -38.90 4.65
CA VAL A 311 -27.40 -40.19 5.21
C VAL A 311 -28.45 -40.72 6.20
N LEU A 312 -29.01 -39.85 7.04
CA LEU A 312 -30.07 -40.22 7.98
C LEU A 312 -31.34 -40.71 7.25
N MET A 313 -31.81 -39.96 6.24
CA MET A 313 -32.97 -40.35 5.43
C MET A 313 -32.73 -41.68 4.70
N SER A 314 -31.53 -41.86 4.14
CA SER A 314 -31.14 -43.10 3.45
C SER A 314 -31.10 -44.30 4.41
N PHE A 315 -30.60 -44.11 5.63
CA PHE A 315 -30.58 -45.14 6.67
C PHE A 315 -31.99 -45.55 7.11
N VAL A 316 -32.89 -44.58 7.32
CA VAL A 316 -34.29 -44.85 7.64
C VAL A 316 -34.97 -45.60 6.48
N GLY A 317 -34.78 -45.14 5.24
CA GLY A 317 -35.32 -45.83 4.06
C GLY A 317 -34.85 -47.28 3.95
N ALA A 318 -33.54 -47.53 4.12
CA ALA A 318 -32.96 -48.86 4.06
C ALA A 318 -33.49 -49.81 5.16
N THR A 319 -33.64 -49.30 6.39
CA THR A 319 -34.20 -50.09 7.51
C THR A 319 -35.67 -50.43 7.30
N VAL A 320 -36.49 -49.47 6.83
CA VAL A 320 -37.91 -49.68 6.51
C VAL A 320 -38.07 -50.66 5.34
N PHE A 321 -37.30 -50.50 4.26
CA PHE A 321 -37.29 -51.44 3.14
C PHE A 321 -36.92 -52.85 3.58
N GLY A 322 -35.87 -53.00 4.41
CA GLY A 322 -35.42 -54.29 4.93
C GLY A 322 -36.46 -54.98 5.81
N VAL A 323 -37.14 -54.23 6.70
CA VAL A 323 -38.23 -54.77 7.54
C VAL A 323 -39.45 -55.15 6.71
N THR A 324 -39.81 -54.34 5.72
CA THR A 324 -40.96 -54.60 4.82
C THR A 324 -40.71 -55.83 3.95
N THR A 325 -39.52 -55.92 3.35
CA THR A 325 -39.11 -57.07 2.55
C THR A 325 -39.07 -58.36 3.38
N ARG A 326 -38.64 -58.29 4.65
CA ARG A 326 -38.69 -59.45 5.57
C ARG A 326 -40.12 -59.90 5.87
N LYS A 327 -41.08 -58.96 5.94
CA LYS A 327 -42.51 -59.27 6.15
C LYS A 327 -43.20 -59.78 4.88
N ASP A 328 -42.67 -59.45 3.70
CA ASP A 328 -43.17 -59.95 2.40
C ASP A 328 -42.77 -61.41 2.10
N LEU A 329 -42.05 -62.07 3.02
CA LEU A 329 -41.58 -63.45 2.91
C LEU A 329 -42.30 -64.36 3.90
N GLU A 330 -43.34 -65.07 3.44
CA GLU A 330 -44.06 -66.07 4.24
C GLU A 330 -43.83 -67.46 3.65
N ASN A 331 -43.27 -68.39 4.44
CA ASN A 331 -43.01 -69.79 4.05
C ASN A 331 -42.23 -69.97 2.72
N GLY A 332 -41.26 -69.09 2.44
CA GLY A 332 -40.39 -69.21 1.25
C GLY A 332 -41.05 -68.80 -0.07
N ARG A 333 -42.25 -68.21 -0.05
CA ARG A 333 -42.89 -67.59 -1.22
C ARG A 333 -43.06 -66.09 -0.99
N MET A 334 -42.67 -65.28 -1.99
CA MET A 334 -42.93 -63.84 -1.96
C MET A 334 -44.42 -63.58 -2.12
N ILE A 335 -44.99 -62.74 -1.27
CA ILE A 335 -46.43 -62.36 -1.30
C ILE A 335 -46.75 -61.53 -2.57
N ARG A 336 -45.78 -60.79 -3.13
CA ARG A 336 -45.94 -59.92 -4.31
C ARG A 336 -45.59 -60.66 -5.61
N TRP A 337 -46.59 -61.29 -6.22
CA TRP A 337 -46.47 -62.17 -7.40
C TRP A 337 -46.07 -61.48 -8.73
N TYR A 338 -46.03 -60.15 -8.80
CA TYR A 338 -45.88 -59.37 -10.05
C TYR A 338 -44.46 -58.83 -10.33
N LEU A 339 -43.50 -58.98 -9.42
CA LEU A 339 -42.13 -58.43 -9.50
C LEU A 339 -41.16 -59.23 -10.42
N ARG A 340 -41.66 -59.89 -11.48
CA ARG A 340 -40.84 -60.68 -12.43
C ARG A 340 -39.59 -59.90 -12.90
N PRO A 341 -38.35 -60.38 -12.68
CA PRO A 341 -37.13 -59.59 -12.81
C PRO A 341 -36.46 -59.65 -14.21
N ASP A 342 -37.19 -59.91 -15.29
CA ASP A 342 -36.59 -60.32 -16.57
C ASP A 342 -36.79 -59.38 -17.78
N ASP A 343 -37.28 -58.14 -17.64
CA ASP A 343 -37.40 -57.27 -18.84
C ASP A 343 -37.38 -55.75 -18.55
N THR A 344 -36.41 -55.03 -19.13
CA THR A 344 -36.45 -53.55 -19.26
C THR A 344 -35.91 -53.12 -20.62
N THR A 345 -36.66 -52.29 -21.35
CA THR A 345 -36.23 -51.70 -22.64
C THR A 345 -36.73 -50.25 -22.81
N VAL A 346 -35.82 -49.33 -23.17
CA VAL A 346 -35.63 -48.66 -24.49
C VAL A 346 -36.68 -47.57 -24.80
N TYR A 347 -36.32 -46.28 -24.66
CA TYR A 347 -37.19 -45.15 -25.07
C TYR A 347 -36.47 -43.92 -25.68
N TYR A 348 -35.26 -44.05 -26.23
CA TYR A 348 -34.58 -42.89 -26.85
C TYR A 348 -33.84 -43.24 -28.13
N ASP A 349 -34.35 -42.76 -29.28
CA ASP A 349 -33.60 -42.68 -30.55
C ASP A 349 -33.05 -41.24 -30.72
N PRO A 350 -31.74 -41.02 -31.03
CA PRO A 350 -31.02 -39.78 -30.73
C PRO A 350 -30.45 -39.06 -31.97
N THR A 351 -31.20 -38.93 -33.06
CA THR A 351 -30.55 -38.62 -34.36
C THR A 351 -30.30 -37.15 -34.73
N ARG A 352 -30.65 -36.10 -33.94
CA ARG A 352 -30.14 -34.73 -34.23
C ARG A 352 -30.37 -33.62 -33.16
N ALA A 353 -30.26 -33.92 -31.87
CA ALA A 353 -30.27 -32.94 -30.77
C ALA A 353 -28.93 -32.21 -30.44
N PRO A 354 -27.73 -32.78 -30.69
CA PRO A 354 -26.47 -32.19 -30.21
C PRO A 354 -26.13 -30.85 -30.88
N VAL A 355 -26.46 -30.70 -32.17
CA VAL A 355 -26.04 -29.56 -32.99
C VAL A 355 -26.83 -28.29 -32.65
N ALA A 356 -28.10 -28.41 -32.28
CA ALA A 356 -28.94 -27.27 -31.87
C ALA A 356 -28.63 -26.81 -30.44
N ALA A 357 -28.32 -27.74 -29.52
CA ALA A 357 -27.92 -27.43 -28.15
C ALA A 357 -26.58 -26.69 -28.08
N ILE A 358 -25.62 -27.05 -28.95
CA ILE A 358 -24.30 -26.41 -29.01
C ILE A 358 -24.40 -24.95 -29.49
N LEU A 359 -25.26 -24.64 -30.47
CA LEU A 359 -25.43 -23.28 -31.00
C LEU A 359 -26.17 -22.34 -30.02
N GLN A 360 -27.16 -22.85 -29.28
CA GLN A 360 -27.91 -22.08 -28.28
C GLN A 360 -27.09 -21.84 -27.00
N PHE A 361 -26.29 -22.82 -26.58
CA PHE A 361 -25.39 -22.74 -25.41
C PHE A 361 -24.23 -21.77 -25.63
N LEU A 362 -23.65 -21.72 -26.83
CA LEU A 362 -22.62 -20.74 -27.20
C LEU A 362 -23.16 -19.30 -27.20
N THR A 363 -24.43 -19.10 -27.55
CA THR A 363 -25.07 -17.76 -27.58
C THR A 363 -25.38 -17.23 -26.16
N ALA A 364 -25.74 -18.11 -25.22
CA ALA A 364 -25.97 -17.74 -23.81
C ALA A 364 -24.69 -17.38 -23.04
N ILE A 365 -23.54 -17.95 -23.43
CA ILE A 365 -22.23 -17.69 -22.80
C ILE A 365 -21.62 -16.36 -23.28
N MET A 366 -21.85 -15.97 -24.55
CA MET A 366 -21.42 -14.65 -25.05
C MET A 366 -22.10 -13.49 -24.31
N LEU A 367 -23.31 -13.70 -23.79
CA LEU A 367 -24.02 -12.72 -22.95
C LEU A 367 -23.50 -12.65 -21.50
N TYR A 368 -22.95 -13.74 -20.95
CA TYR A 368 -22.45 -13.78 -19.57
C TYR A 368 -21.07 -13.11 -19.39
N MET A 369 -20.30 -13.01 -20.48
CA MET A 369 -18.93 -12.47 -20.48
C MET A 369 -18.86 -10.94 -20.71
N HIS A 370 -19.98 -10.27 -21.00
CA HIS A 370 -20.01 -8.89 -21.49
C HIS A 370 -20.68 -7.87 -20.55
N PHE A 371 -21.22 -8.30 -19.41
CA PHE A 371 -22.01 -7.44 -18.49
C PHE A 371 -21.26 -6.99 -17.23
N HIS A 372 -19.97 -6.70 -17.35
CA HIS A 372 -19.30 -5.83 -16.38
C HIS A 372 -19.07 -4.48 -17.06
N LYS A 373 -20.09 -3.61 -17.02
CA LYS A 373 -19.86 -2.21 -17.35
C LYS A 373 -19.20 -1.56 -16.14
N PRO A 374 -18.03 -0.93 -16.29
CA PRO A 374 -17.49 -0.09 -15.22
C PRO A 374 -18.55 0.95 -14.85
N ASP A 375 -18.81 1.10 -13.55
CA ASP A 375 -19.73 2.12 -13.05
C ASP A 375 -19.15 3.49 -13.41
N LEU A 376 -19.88 4.27 -14.22
CA LEU A 376 -19.42 5.58 -14.69
C LEU A 376 -19.15 6.54 -13.52
N HIS A 377 -19.78 6.32 -12.36
CA HIS A 377 -19.57 7.11 -11.14
C HIS A 377 -18.35 6.68 -10.32
N MET A 378 -17.62 5.64 -10.73
CA MET A 378 -16.33 5.23 -10.17
C MET A 378 -15.23 5.30 -11.24
N TYR A 379 -15.37 6.25 -12.16
CA TYR A 379 -14.38 6.59 -13.18
C TYR A 379 -13.78 7.95 -12.83
N TYR A 380 -12.46 8.02 -12.84
CA TYR A 380 -11.73 9.25 -12.58
C TYR A 380 -11.25 9.87 -13.89
N GLU A 381 -11.72 11.08 -14.16
CA GLU A 381 -11.50 11.78 -15.44
C GLU A 381 -10.06 12.26 -15.61
N GLU A 382 -9.41 12.71 -14.53
CA GLU A 382 -8.06 13.30 -14.60
C GLU A 382 -6.97 12.29 -14.97
N THR A 383 -7.13 11.01 -14.60
CA THR A 383 -6.15 9.96 -14.92
C THR A 383 -6.67 8.90 -15.91
N ASP A 384 -7.88 9.07 -16.46
CA ASP A 384 -8.56 8.12 -17.36
C ASP A 384 -8.57 6.68 -16.80
N GLN A 385 -8.98 6.54 -15.53
CA GLN A 385 -8.95 5.26 -14.82
C GLN A 385 -10.32 4.86 -14.24
N PRO A 386 -10.86 3.69 -14.64
CA PRO A 386 -12.04 3.10 -14.01
C PRO A 386 -11.68 2.24 -12.79
N ALA A 387 -12.65 2.00 -11.89
CA ALA A 387 -12.53 0.96 -10.88
C ALA A 387 -12.45 -0.45 -11.50
N LEU A 388 -11.48 -1.26 -11.06
CA LEU A 388 -11.18 -2.59 -11.61
C LEU A 388 -11.24 -3.66 -10.52
N ALA A 389 -12.13 -4.64 -10.67
CA ALA A 389 -12.13 -5.84 -9.84
C ALA A 389 -11.10 -6.86 -10.36
N ARG A 390 -10.06 -7.14 -9.57
CA ARG A 390 -8.99 -8.10 -9.92
C ARG A 390 -9.28 -9.50 -9.37
N THR A 391 -9.91 -9.58 -8.19
CA THR A 391 -10.35 -10.84 -7.58
C THR A 391 -11.88 -10.92 -7.59
N SER A 392 -12.43 -11.77 -8.45
CA SER A 392 -13.88 -11.85 -8.70
C SER A 392 -14.68 -12.67 -7.66
N ASN A 393 -14.01 -13.33 -6.71
CA ASN A 393 -14.62 -14.25 -5.74
C ASN A 393 -14.88 -13.61 -4.36
N LEU A 394 -14.70 -12.30 -4.22
CA LEU A 394 -14.79 -11.58 -2.93
C LEU A 394 -15.88 -10.50 -2.92
N ASN A 395 -16.72 -10.43 -3.95
CA ASN A 395 -17.68 -9.35 -4.12
C ASN A 395 -18.72 -9.30 -2.99
N GLU A 396 -19.14 -10.45 -2.46
CA GLU A 396 -20.05 -10.51 -1.32
C GLU A 396 -19.43 -10.02 -0.01
N GLU A 397 -18.11 -10.17 0.16
CA GLU A 397 -17.40 -9.75 1.37
C GLU A 397 -17.33 -8.22 1.47
N LEU A 398 -17.39 -7.51 0.34
CA LEU A 398 -17.49 -6.04 0.32
C LEU A 398 -18.71 -5.52 1.06
N GLY A 399 -19.78 -6.32 1.21
CA GLY A 399 -20.95 -5.99 2.02
C GLY A 399 -20.84 -6.39 3.49
N GLN A 400 -19.73 -6.98 3.90
CA GLN A 400 -19.53 -7.52 5.25
C GLN A 400 -18.37 -6.86 6.00
N VAL A 401 -17.69 -5.89 5.39
CA VAL A 401 -16.55 -5.18 5.98
C VAL A 401 -16.98 -4.49 7.27
N ASP A 402 -16.25 -4.78 8.35
CA ASP A 402 -16.48 -4.21 9.69
C ASP A 402 -15.37 -3.22 10.07
N THR A 403 -14.13 -3.53 9.69
CA THR A 403 -12.96 -2.70 9.98
C THR A 403 -12.19 -2.40 8.70
N ILE A 404 -11.92 -1.12 8.45
CA ILE A 404 -11.05 -0.62 7.38
C ILE A 404 -9.72 -0.20 7.99
N LEU A 405 -8.61 -0.73 7.48
CA LEU A 405 -7.26 -0.27 7.77
C LEU A 405 -6.78 0.57 6.58
N SER A 406 -6.51 1.85 6.80
CA SER A 406 -6.11 2.80 5.77
C SER A 406 -4.69 3.28 6.02
N ASP A 407 -3.91 3.42 4.95
CA ASP A 407 -2.77 4.33 4.99
C ASP A 407 -3.24 5.80 4.96
N LYS A 408 -2.36 6.72 5.36
CA LYS A 408 -2.62 8.16 5.36
C LYS A 408 -2.05 8.86 4.14
N THR A 409 -0.77 8.63 3.83
CA THR A 409 -0.08 9.34 2.73
C THR A 409 -0.51 8.72 1.42
N GLY A 410 -0.84 9.55 0.43
CA GLY A 410 -1.25 9.09 -0.90
C GLY A 410 -2.62 8.38 -0.97
N THR A 411 -3.15 7.95 0.17
CA THR A 411 -4.50 7.36 0.33
C THR A 411 -5.54 8.34 0.87
N LEU A 412 -5.30 8.95 2.05
CA LEU A 412 -6.20 9.99 2.59
C LEU A 412 -5.80 11.38 2.09
N THR A 413 -4.49 11.60 1.88
CA THR A 413 -3.95 12.82 1.30
C THR A 413 -3.59 12.63 -0.16
N CYS A 414 -3.54 13.73 -0.92
CA CYS A 414 -3.10 13.73 -2.31
C CYS A 414 -1.56 13.77 -2.46
N ASN A 415 -0.82 13.79 -1.33
CA ASN A 415 0.62 14.07 -1.30
C ASN A 415 0.98 15.36 -2.08
N SER A 416 0.09 16.35 -2.02
CA SER A 416 0.21 17.65 -2.67
C SER A 416 0.35 18.71 -1.61
N MET A 417 1.56 19.23 -1.46
CA MET A 417 1.93 20.19 -0.42
C MET A 417 1.65 21.62 -0.90
N GLU A 418 0.87 22.37 -0.14
CA GLU A 418 0.55 23.77 -0.44
C GLU A 418 1.14 24.71 0.63
N PHE A 419 1.87 25.73 0.21
CA PHE A 419 2.33 26.78 1.12
C PHE A 419 1.14 27.69 1.51
N ILE A 420 0.82 27.76 2.81
CA ILE A 420 -0.42 28.38 3.31
C ILE A 420 -0.14 29.57 4.24
N LYS A 421 0.72 29.38 5.24
CA LYS A 421 1.01 30.36 6.31
C LYS A 421 2.51 30.40 6.59
N CYS A 422 2.99 31.50 7.15
CA CYS A 422 4.34 31.61 7.68
C CYS A 422 4.40 32.58 8.86
N SER A 423 5.45 32.48 9.67
CA SER A 423 5.75 33.41 10.75
C SER A 423 7.13 33.99 10.49
N ILE A 424 7.25 35.30 10.25
CA ILE A 424 8.53 35.96 9.96
C ILE A 424 8.76 37.04 11.01
N ALA A 425 9.94 37.04 11.63
CA ALA A 425 10.31 37.99 12.70
C ALA A 425 9.26 38.10 13.83
N GLY A 426 8.59 37.00 14.16
CA GLY A 426 7.53 36.94 15.18
C GLY A 426 6.19 37.55 14.75
N THR A 427 5.94 37.71 13.45
CA THR A 427 4.66 38.17 12.86
C THR A 427 4.08 37.07 11.98
N ALA A 428 2.82 36.71 12.21
CA ALA A 428 2.11 35.71 11.40
C ALA A 428 1.60 36.32 10.08
N PHE A 429 1.78 35.59 8.98
CA PHE A 429 1.35 35.93 7.64
C PHE A 429 0.61 34.75 6.97
N GLY A 430 -0.33 35.08 6.09
CA GLY A 430 -1.18 34.13 5.38
C GLY A 430 -2.60 34.11 5.95
N ARG A 431 -3.57 34.46 5.11
CA ARG A 431 -5.02 34.35 5.37
C ARG A 431 -5.67 33.13 4.70
N GLY A 432 -4.86 32.22 4.15
CA GLY A 432 -5.37 31.00 3.53
C GLY A 432 -6.16 30.15 4.53
N VAL A 433 -7.39 29.80 4.17
CA VAL A 433 -8.25 28.93 4.98
C VAL A 433 -8.02 27.48 4.56
N THR A 434 -7.53 26.67 5.50
CA THR A 434 -7.24 25.24 5.28
C THR A 434 -8.53 24.44 5.07
N GLU A 435 -8.43 23.27 4.43
CA GLU A 435 -9.59 22.37 4.33
C GLU A 435 -10.06 21.90 5.72
N VAL A 436 -9.11 21.77 6.65
CA VAL A 436 -9.35 21.45 8.06
C VAL A 436 -10.21 22.51 8.74
N GLU A 437 -9.84 23.78 8.58
CA GLU A 437 -10.59 24.93 9.13
C GLU A 437 -12.00 25.02 8.52
N ARG A 438 -12.17 24.76 7.22
CA ARG A 438 -13.49 24.70 6.57
C ARG A 438 -14.35 23.56 7.13
N ALA A 439 -13.77 22.38 7.29
CA ALA A 439 -14.47 21.21 7.84
C ALA A 439 -14.90 21.42 9.30
N LEU A 440 -14.06 22.08 10.10
CA LEU A 440 -14.37 22.43 11.50
C LEU A 440 -15.43 23.56 11.60
N ALA A 441 -15.37 24.56 10.72
CA ALA A 441 -16.34 25.66 10.68
C ALA A 441 -17.74 25.17 10.27
N GLY A 442 -17.83 24.24 9.31
CA GLY A 442 -19.11 23.63 8.90
C GLY A 442 -19.85 22.89 10.02
N ARG A 443 -19.18 22.54 11.12
CA ARG A 443 -19.75 21.79 12.26
C ARG A 443 -20.29 22.64 13.40
N LYS A 444 -19.76 23.85 13.61
CA LYS A 444 -20.10 24.64 14.80
C LYS A 444 -21.53 25.18 14.80
N GLY A 445 -22.32 24.99 13.73
CA GLY A 445 -23.69 25.50 13.65
C GLY A 445 -23.78 27.03 13.80
N SER A 446 -22.64 27.73 13.80
CA SER A 446 -22.56 29.16 13.72
C SER A 446 -23.08 29.56 12.35
N SER A 447 -23.97 30.55 12.34
CA SER A 447 -24.68 31.05 11.19
C SER A 447 -23.87 30.95 9.90
N LYS A 448 -24.52 30.52 8.83
CA LYS A 448 -24.05 30.64 7.44
C LYS A 448 -23.83 32.11 7.00
N SER A 449 -23.65 33.06 7.93
CA SER A 449 -23.47 34.49 7.69
C SER A 449 -22.52 35.07 8.76
N SER A 450 -21.25 35.25 8.40
CA SER A 450 -20.36 36.34 8.89
C SER A 450 -18.91 36.10 8.47
N LEU A 451 -18.39 34.87 8.47
CA LEU A 451 -17.00 34.57 8.04
C LEU A 451 -16.88 34.13 6.58
N ALA A 452 -17.94 33.56 6.00
CA ALA A 452 -17.97 33.21 4.58
C ALA A 452 -18.34 34.42 3.68
N GLU A 453 -19.03 35.42 4.24
CA GLU A 453 -19.42 36.66 3.54
C GLU A 453 -18.30 37.72 3.54
N GLU A 454 -17.48 37.82 4.58
CA GLU A 454 -16.32 38.74 4.57
C GLU A 454 -15.26 38.36 3.51
N VAL A 455 -15.18 37.09 3.10
CA VAL A 455 -14.26 36.65 2.03
C VAL A 455 -14.90 36.74 0.64
N THR A 456 -16.24 36.73 0.54
CA THR A 456 -16.94 36.87 -0.76
C THR A 456 -17.28 38.31 -1.13
N GLU A 457 -17.40 39.23 -0.17
CA GLU A 457 -17.65 40.65 -0.47
C GLU A 457 -16.40 41.41 -0.91
N GLU A 458 -15.20 41.08 -0.42
CA GLU A 458 -13.94 41.71 -0.89
C GLU A 458 -13.51 41.24 -2.29
N GLU A 459 -13.95 40.05 -2.75
CA GLU A 459 -13.76 39.60 -4.14
C GLU A 459 -14.66 40.34 -5.15
N SER A 460 -15.61 41.19 -4.70
CA SER A 460 -16.58 41.86 -5.56
C SER A 460 -16.34 43.36 -5.82
N HIS A 461 -15.31 43.97 -5.22
CA HIS A 461 -15.07 45.42 -5.33
C HIS A 461 -13.67 45.84 -5.82
N VAL A 462 -12.93 44.94 -6.48
CA VAL A 462 -11.77 45.32 -7.32
C VAL A 462 -11.94 44.73 -8.73
N GLU A 463 -13.06 45.02 -9.38
CA GLU A 463 -13.16 44.97 -10.83
C GLU A 463 -12.54 46.25 -11.42
N ASP A 464 -11.22 46.30 -11.46
CA ASP A 464 -10.54 47.00 -12.56
C ASP A 464 -9.11 46.45 -12.72
N LEU A 465 -8.91 45.74 -13.85
CA LEU A 465 -7.64 45.36 -14.49
C LEU A 465 -6.76 44.29 -13.80
N THR A 466 -7.04 42.99 -14.03
CA THR A 466 -6.13 41.98 -14.65
C THR A 466 -6.68 40.54 -14.50
N GLU A 467 -6.25 39.66 -15.42
CA GLU A 467 -6.73 38.29 -15.73
C GLU A 467 -7.10 37.36 -14.54
N PRO A 468 -8.01 36.37 -14.72
CA PRO A 468 -8.29 35.37 -13.71
C PRO A 468 -7.03 34.56 -13.41
N LYS A 469 -6.38 34.81 -12.26
CA LYS A 469 -5.18 34.08 -11.82
C LYS A 469 -5.51 32.59 -11.72
N SER A 470 -4.91 31.79 -12.60
CA SER A 470 -4.94 30.33 -12.56
C SER A 470 -4.47 29.82 -11.19
N LEU A 471 -5.18 28.86 -10.61
CA LEU A 471 -4.74 28.15 -9.40
C LEU A 471 -3.34 27.56 -9.64
N ILE A 472 -2.35 28.03 -8.88
CA ILE A 472 -0.96 27.56 -8.98
C ILE A 472 -0.81 26.33 -8.08
N LYS A 473 -0.54 25.18 -8.69
CA LYS A 473 -0.33 23.92 -7.95
C LYS A 473 0.83 24.11 -6.95
N GLY A 474 0.59 23.80 -5.67
CA GLY A 474 1.59 23.92 -4.60
C GLY A 474 1.64 25.28 -3.89
N PHE A 475 0.79 26.25 -4.27
CA PHE A 475 0.77 27.57 -3.65
C PHE A 475 -0.65 28.03 -3.33
N ASN A 476 -0.92 28.28 -2.04
CA ASN A 476 -2.22 28.75 -1.55
C ASN A 476 -2.05 29.77 -0.42
N PHE A 477 -1.07 30.64 -0.59
CA PHE A 477 -0.80 31.74 0.34
C PHE A 477 -1.42 33.02 -0.19
N ARG A 478 -2.19 33.69 0.66
CA ARG A 478 -2.80 35.00 0.38
C ARG A 478 -2.51 35.95 1.54
N ASP A 479 -1.69 36.97 1.30
CA ASP A 479 -1.47 38.06 2.26
C ASP A 479 -1.01 39.33 1.51
N GLU A 480 -1.85 40.37 1.52
CA GLU A 480 -1.60 41.63 0.81
C GLU A 480 -0.34 42.37 1.27
N ARG A 481 0.13 42.08 2.51
CA ARG A 481 1.30 42.71 3.12
C ARG A 481 2.62 42.31 2.47
N ILE A 482 2.74 41.04 2.03
CA ILE A 482 4.00 40.49 1.50
C ILE A 482 3.93 40.28 -0.02
N MET A 483 2.75 39.94 -0.57
CA MET A 483 2.60 39.62 -1.99
C MET A 483 2.83 40.82 -2.92
N ASN A 484 3.08 40.53 -4.20
CA ASN A 484 3.32 41.53 -5.26
C ASN A 484 4.46 42.52 -4.95
N GLY A 485 5.47 42.10 -4.18
CA GLY A 485 6.60 42.95 -3.80
C GLY A 485 6.32 43.95 -2.66
N HIS A 486 5.14 43.88 -2.02
CA HIS A 486 4.81 44.77 -0.90
C HIS A 486 5.61 44.48 0.38
N TRP A 487 6.29 43.31 0.45
CA TRP A 487 7.16 42.96 1.57
C TRP A 487 8.26 44.00 1.86
N VAL A 488 8.63 44.84 0.88
CA VAL A 488 9.58 45.95 1.05
C VAL A 488 9.06 47.04 2.00
N ASN A 489 7.73 47.17 2.13
CA ASN A 489 7.08 48.17 2.96
C ASN A 489 6.85 47.71 4.42
N GLU A 490 7.04 46.42 4.69
CA GLU A 490 6.83 45.85 6.02
C GLU A 490 7.98 46.21 7.00
N PRO A 491 7.70 46.30 8.31
CA PRO A 491 8.74 46.51 9.29
C PRO A 491 9.71 45.32 9.29
N ARG A 492 11.02 45.60 9.21
CA ARG A 492 12.10 44.59 9.11
C ARG A 492 12.10 43.82 7.78
N ALA A 493 11.95 44.55 6.68
CA ALA A 493 12.07 44.03 5.31
C ALA A 493 13.39 43.28 5.05
N ASP A 494 14.46 43.61 5.78
CA ASP A 494 15.75 42.91 5.74
C ASP A 494 15.66 41.44 6.21
N ILE A 495 14.88 41.17 7.26
CA ILE A 495 14.65 39.80 7.76
C ILE A 495 13.73 39.04 6.79
N ILE A 496 12.72 39.71 6.23
CA ILE A 496 11.81 39.11 5.24
C ILE A 496 12.57 38.73 3.97
N GLN A 497 13.45 39.60 3.47
CA GLN A 497 14.31 39.32 2.32
C GLN A 497 15.17 38.07 2.58
N LYS A 498 15.85 38.00 3.74
CA LYS A 498 16.65 36.81 4.11
C LYS A 498 15.82 35.54 4.23
N PHE A 499 14.60 35.64 4.75
CA PHE A 499 13.68 34.51 4.85
C PHE A 499 13.29 33.97 3.46
N LEU A 500 12.94 34.85 2.53
CA LEU A 500 12.57 34.48 1.16
C LEU A 500 13.78 33.98 0.35
N GLN A 501 14.96 34.58 0.52
CA GLN A 501 16.22 34.07 -0.02
C GLN A 501 16.52 32.66 0.51
N LEU A 502 16.29 32.39 1.79
CA LEU A 502 16.49 31.05 2.35
C LEU A 502 15.59 30.02 1.67
N LEU A 503 14.31 30.34 1.46
CA LEU A 503 13.37 29.46 0.74
C LEU A 503 13.80 29.19 -0.71
N ALA A 504 14.37 30.19 -1.39
CA ALA A 504 14.83 30.09 -2.77
C ALA A 504 16.21 29.43 -2.98
N ILE A 505 16.98 29.21 -1.90
CA ILE A 505 18.38 28.72 -2.01
C ILE A 505 18.60 27.42 -1.23
N CYS A 506 18.02 27.30 -0.03
CA CYS A 506 18.21 26.15 0.85
C CYS A 506 17.28 25.00 0.44
N HIS A 507 17.56 24.33 -0.67
CA HIS A 507 16.83 23.16 -1.17
C HIS A 507 17.72 22.33 -2.12
N THR A 508 17.24 21.18 -2.60
CA THR A 508 17.86 20.41 -3.70
C THR A 508 17.06 20.45 -5.01
N ALA A 509 15.94 21.19 -5.04
CA ALA A 509 15.10 21.31 -6.24
C ALA A 509 15.84 21.78 -7.51
N ILE A 510 15.38 21.27 -8.65
CA ILE A 510 15.89 21.49 -9.99
C ILE A 510 14.83 22.25 -10.79
N PRO A 511 15.21 23.34 -11.49
CA PRO A 511 14.30 24.06 -12.35
C PRO A 511 14.20 23.33 -13.71
N ASP A 512 12.98 22.98 -14.11
CA ASP A 512 12.66 22.55 -15.46
C ASP A 512 12.00 23.71 -16.19
N ILE A 513 12.66 24.20 -17.25
CA ILE A 513 12.23 25.39 -17.98
C ILE A 513 11.48 24.91 -19.21
N ASP A 514 10.18 25.18 -19.24
CA ASP A 514 9.37 24.90 -20.42
C ASP A 514 9.81 25.80 -21.59
N GLU A 515 10.38 25.19 -22.64
CA GLU A 515 10.88 25.90 -23.82
C GLU A 515 9.79 26.68 -24.56
N GLU A 516 8.52 26.26 -24.47
CA GLU A 516 7.40 26.91 -25.17
C GLU A 516 6.81 28.09 -24.38
N THR A 517 6.68 27.96 -23.06
CA THR A 517 6.01 28.96 -22.21
C THR A 517 6.96 29.86 -21.43
N GLY A 518 8.24 29.49 -21.33
CA GLY A 518 9.24 30.17 -20.51
C GLY A 518 8.94 30.11 -19.00
N ARG A 519 7.97 29.29 -18.57
CA ARG A 519 7.65 29.08 -17.15
C ARG A 519 8.59 28.05 -16.56
N VAL A 520 9.11 28.35 -15.37
CA VAL A 520 9.94 27.43 -14.60
C VAL A 520 9.04 26.54 -13.73
N SER A 521 9.01 25.24 -14.02
CA SER A 521 8.54 24.20 -13.09
C SER A 521 9.69 23.75 -12.20
N TYR A 522 9.36 23.22 -11.02
CA TYR A 522 10.37 22.73 -10.08
C TYR A 522 10.14 21.25 -9.79
N GLU A 523 11.20 20.47 -9.90
CA GLU A 523 11.24 19.08 -9.46
C GLU A 523 12.14 19.00 -8.23
N ALA A 524 11.66 18.40 -7.15
CA ALA A 524 12.38 18.37 -5.87
C ALA A 524 12.39 16.97 -5.26
N GLU A 525 13.36 16.73 -4.35
CA GLU A 525 13.45 15.48 -3.57
C GLU A 525 12.31 15.35 -2.54
N SER A 526 11.66 16.45 -2.18
CA SER A 526 10.50 16.45 -1.29
C SER A 526 9.46 17.45 -1.79
N PRO A 527 8.15 17.11 -1.74
CA PRO A 527 7.10 18.02 -2.15
C PRO A 527 7.03 19.26 -1.24
N ASP A 528 7.50 19.16 0.00
CA ASP A 528 7.64 20.32 0.90
C ASP A 528 8.63 21.34 0.32
N GLU A 529 9.75 20.88 -0.26
CA GLU A 529 10.72 21.76 -0.91
C GLU A 529 10.16 22.39 -2.18
N ALA A 530 9.46 21.61 -3.00
CA ALA A 530 8.79 22.14 -4.18
C ALA A 530 7.83 23.27 -3.79
N ALA A 531 7.02 23.09 -2.74
CA ALA A 531 6.12 24.13 -2.24
C ALA A 531 6.87 25.39 -1.77
N PHE A 532 8.05 25.25 -1.14
CA PHE A 532 8.87 26.39 -0.73
C PHE A 532 9.44 27.18 -1.91
N VAL A 533 9.96 26.50 -2.93
CA VAL A 533 10.54 27.17 -4.10
C VAL A 533 9.46 27.83 -4.96
N ILE A 534 8.30 27.18 -5.08
CA ILE A 534 7.12 27.79 -5.72
C ILE A 534 6.69 29.03 -4.92
N ALA A 535 6.62 28.95 -3.59
CA ALA A 535 6.27 30.10 -2.75
C ALA A 535 7.27 31.24 -2.88
N ALA A 536 8.58 30.94 -2.92
CA ALA A 536 9.60 31.94 -3.13
C ALA A 536 9.42 32.65 -4.49
N ARG A 537 9.16 31.89 -5.56
CA ARG A 537 8.89 32.43 -6.91
C ARG A 537 7.70 33.41 -6.90
N GLU A 538 6.58 32.99 -6.32
CA GLU A 538 5.36 33.83 -6.26
C GLU A 538 5.53 35.07 -5.39
N LEU A 539 6.46 35.05 -4.42
CA LEU A 539 6.81 36.18 -3.57
C LEU A 539 7.94 37.06 -4.15
N GLY A 540 8.41 36.76 -5.37
CA GLY A 540 9.36 37.58 -6.13
C GLY A 540 10.82 37.12 -6.07
N PHE A 541 11.09 35.91 -5.60
CA PHE A 541 12.41 35.27 -5.54
C PHE A 541 12.39 34.00 -6.41
N GLU A 542 12.66 34.16 -7.70
CA GLU A 542 12.53 33.14 -8.72
C GLU A 542 13.87 32.44 -8.96
N PHE A 543 14.01 31.23 -8.43
CA PHE A 543 15.13 30.33 -8.72
C PHE A 543 14.99 29.77 -10.13
N TYR A 544 16.03 29.85 -10.97
CA TYR A 544 15.92 29.42 -12.38
C TYR A 544 17.11 28.59 -12.87
N ASN A 545 18.24 28.60 -12.18
CA ASN A 545 19.39 27.79 -12.57
C ASN A 545 20.22 27.35 -11.35
N ARG A 546 20.69 26.11 -11.37
CA ARG A 546 21.61 25.53 -10.38
C ARG A 546 22.68 24.71 -11.07
N THR A 547 23.92 24.95 -10.67
CA THR A 547 25.07 24.09 -10.93
C THR A 547 25.60 23.56 -9.58
N GLN A 548 26.57 22.63 -9.58
CA GLN A 548 27.20 22.21 -8.32
C GLN A 548 27.88 23.36 -7.56
N THR A 549 28.29 24.42 -8.27
CA THR A 549 29.10 25.51 -7.68
C THR A 549 28.38 26.86 -7.65
N SER A 550 27.18 26.97 -8.24
CA SER A 550 26.41 28.20 -8.24
C SER A 550 24.90 27.98 -8.22
N ILE A 551 24.18 28.89 -7.57
CA ILE A 551 22.72 28.98 -7.55
C ILE A 551 22.36 30.38 -8.05
N SER A 552 21.48 30.46 -9.05
CA SER A 552 21.08 31.73 -9.66
C SER A 552 19.61 32.01 -9.42
N VAL A 553 19.31 33.21 -8.94
CA VAL A 553 17.97 33.64 -8.51
C VAL A 553 17.68 35.02 -9.08
N HIS A 554 16.47 35.21 -9.61
CA HIS A 554 15.92 36.53 -9.88
C HIS A 554 15.22 37.06 -8.62
N GLU A 555 15.74 38.13 -8.03
CA GLU A 555 15.12 38.77 -6.87
C GLU A 555 14.76 40.23 -7.13
N LEU A 556 13.77 40.74 -6.41
CA LEU A 556 13.39 42.15 -6.50
C LEU A 556 14.34 43.00 -5.63
N ASP A 557 15.11 43.88 -6.25
CA ASP A 557 16.01 44.77 -5.50
C ASP A 557 15.19 45.85 -4.76
N PRO A 558 15.27 45.92 -3.42
CA PRO A 558 14.51 46.88 -2.63
C PRO A 558 14.88 48.34 -2.90
N ILE A 559 16.08 48.61 -3.45
CA ILE A 559 16.57 49.98 -3.71
C ILE A 559 16.07 50.48 -5.07
N TYR A 560 16.10 49.63 -6.10
CA TYR A 560 15.78 50.02 -7.48
C TYR A 560 14.35 49.65 -7.89
N GLY A 561 13.67 48.76 -7.15
CA GLY A 561 12.32 48.28 -7.45
C GLY A 561 12.25 47.46 -8.74
N ARG A 562 13.36 46.82 -9.14
CA ARG A 562 13.49 46.03 -10.38
C ARG A 562 13.93 44.61 -10.04
N LYS A 563 13.53 43.64 -10.86
CA LYS A 563 14.11 42.28 -10.80
C LYS A 563 15.58 42.35 -11.23
N VAL A 564 16.47 41.84 -10.38
CA VAL A 564 17.89 41.69 -10.62
C VAL A 564 18.27 40.21 -10.55
N GLU A 565 19.20 39.82 -11.41
CA GLU A 565 19.80 38.50 -11.39
C GLU A 565 20.92 38.50 -10.34
N ARG A 566 20.87 37.56 -9.40
CA ARG A 566 21.96 37.32 -8.44
C ARG A 566 22.48 35.91 -8.54
N ALA A 567 23.80 35.78 -8.59
CA ALA A 567 24.49 34.50 -8.59
C ALA A 567 25.18 34.27 -7.24
N TYR A 568 24.76 33.21 -6.54
CA TYR A 568 25.39 32.76 -5.30
C TYR A 568 26.35 31.62 -5.60
N LYS A 569 27.58 31.70 -5.06
CA LYS A 569 28.52 30.59 -5.17
C LYS A 569 28.18 29.55 -4.09
N LEU A 570 27.85 28.34 -4.52
CA LEU A 570 27.55 27.21 -3.64
C LEU A 570 28.87 26.62 -3.12
N LEU A 571 29.04 26.60 -1.80
CA LEU A 571 30.26 26.11 -1.15
C LEU A 571 30.07 24.68 -0.62
N SER A 572 28.96 24.44 0.08
CA SER A 572 28.67 23.12 0.63
C SER A 572 27.16 22.93 0.85
N ILE A 573 26.68 21.71 0.60
CA ILE A 573 25.32 21.29 0.94
C ILE A 573 25.44 20.24 2.04
N LEU A 574 24.76 20.48 3.15
CA LEU A 574 24.57 19.50 4.21
C LEU A 574 23.15 18.96 4.06
N GLU A 575 23.06 17.84 3.36
CA GLU A 575 21.80 17.19 2.98
C GLU A 575 20.91 16.87 4.19
N PHE A 576 19.62 16.71 3.91
CA PHE A 576 18.68 16.25 4.90
C PHE A 576 18.94 14.78 5.26
N SER A 577 18.91 14.46 6.55
CA SER A 577 18.86 13.07 7.01
C SER A 577 17.76 12.90 8.07
N SER A 578 17.22 11.69 8.16
CA SER A 578 16.22 11.35 9.18
C SER A 578 16.79 11.44 10.61
N SER A 579 18.10 11.23 10.79
CA SER A 579 18.78 11.41 12.08
C SER A 579 18.82 12.89 12.46
N ARG A 580 19.26 13.76 11.54
CA ARG A 580 19.53 15.17 11.80
C ARG A 580 18.32 16.09 11.71
N LYS A 581 17.29 15.70 10.93
CA LYS A 581 15.99 16.39 10.74
C LYS A 581 16.09 17.86 10.32
N ARG A 582 17.15 18.20 9.59
CA ARG A 582 17.44 19.54 9.08
C ARG A 582 18.30 19.45 7.83
N MET A 583 18.26 20.50 7.02
CA MET A 583 19.10 20.70 5.84
C MET A 583 19.78 22.05 5.96
N SER A 584 21.05 22.12 5.55
CA SER A 584 21.79 23.38 5.53
C SER A 584 22.51 23.57 4.21
N VAL A 585 22.61 24.82 3.76
CA VAL A 585 23.35 25.21 2.56
C VAL A 585 24.28 26.35 2.92
N ILE A 586 25.56 26.22 2.55
CA ILE A 586 26.58 27.24 2.73
C ILE A 586 26.84 27.89 1.38
N ILE A 587 26.64 29.21 1.31
CA ILE A 587 26.82 30.01 0.11
C ILE A 587 27.78 31.17 0.34
N ARG A 588 28.41 31.62 -0.73
CA ARG A 588 29.13 32.89 -0.79
C ARG A 588 28.35 33.86 -1.68
N THR A 589 28.04 35.01 -1.12
CA THR A 589 27.36 36.13 -1.79
C THR A 589 28.31 36.88 -2.73
N GLU A 590 27.77 37.66 -3.68
CA GLU A 590 28.57 38.54 -4.55
C GLU A 590 29.38 39.59 -3.77
N GLU A 591 28.92 39.95 -2.56
CA GLU A 591 29.62 40.83 -1.63
C GLU A 591 30.81 40.17 -0.92
N GLY A 592 31.02 38.86 -1.13
CA GLY A 592 32.09 38.08 -0.52
C GLY A 592 31.76 37.51 0.86
N LYS A 593 30.56 37.75 1.41
CA LYS A 593 30.14 37.18 2.71
C LYS A 593 29.72 35.72 2.57
N ILE A 594 30.09 34.89 3.55
CA ILE A 594 29.66 33.48 3.65
C ILE A 594 28.44 33.39 4.56
N LEU A 595 27.37 32.79 4.04
CA LEU A 595 26.12 32.58 4.77
C LEU A 595 25.83 31.08 4.88
N LEU A 596 25.57 30.63 6.11
CA LEU A 596 24.97 29.34 6.42
C LEU A 596 23.46 29.52 6.53
N LEU A 597 22.73 28.89 5.63
CA LEU A 597 21.26 28.86 5.60
C LEU A 597 20.78 27.50 6.09
N CYS A 598 19.92 27.45 7.11
CA CYS A 598 19.48 26.19 7.69
C CYS A 598 17.94 26.17 7.85
N LYS A 599 17.31 25.08 7.42
CA LYS A 599 15.90 24.79 7.63
C LYS A 599 15.74 23.42 8.29
N GLY A 600 14.82 23.29 9.23
CA GLY A 600 14.61 22.02 9.91
C GLY A 600 13.44 21.98 10.87
N ALA A 601 13.27 20.85 11.55
CA ALA A 601 12.23 20.68 12.54
C ALA A 601 12.43 21.62 13.74
N ASP A 602 11.32 22.12 14.27
CA ASP A 602 11.23 22.95 15.48
C ASP A 602 12.03 22.37 16.66
N SER A 603 11.88 21.07 16.93
CA SER A 603 12.56 20.37 18.03
C SER A 603 14.08 20.41 17.95
N VAL A 604 14.65 20.58 16.75
CA VAL A 604 16.10 20.54 16.49
C VAL A 604 16.66 21.96 16.34
N MET A 605 15.92 22.84 15.67
CA MET A 605 16.39 24.19 15.36
C MET A 605 16.48 25.09 16.59
N PHE A 606 15.51 25.03 17.51
CA PHE A 606 15.50 25.89 18.70
C PHE A 606 16.67 25.62 19.67
N GLU A 607 17.21 24.40 19.69
CA GLU A 607 18.38 24.04 20.50
C GLU A 607 19.68 24.66 19.96
N ARG A 608 19.71 24.98 18.66
CA ARG A 608 20.89 25.47 17.93
C ARG A 608 20.95 26.99 17.77
N LEU A 609 19.94 27.70 18.27
CA LEU A 609 19.91 29.16 18.22
C LEU A 609 20.89 29.80 19.21
N ALA A 610 21.62 30.81 18.74
CA ALA A 610 22.50 31.65 19.57
C ALA A 610 21.68 32.39 20.65
N LYS A 611 22.29 32.74 21.78
CA LYS A 611 21.59 33.47 22.87
C LYS A 611 20.97 34.81 22.40
N ASN A 612 21.67 35.49 21.52
CA ASN A 612 21.31 36.73 20.85
C ASN A 612 20.46 36.53 19.59
N GLY A 613 20.37 35.29 19.07
CA GLY A 613 19.57 34.92 17.89
C GLY A 613 18.13 34.48 18.20
N ARG A 614 17.67 34.69 19.44
CA ARG A 614 16.38 34.19 19.99
C ARG A 614 15.30 35.26 20.16
N GLU A 615 15.48 36.44 19.59
CA GLU A 615 14.60 37.60 19.78
C GLU A 615 13.11 37.29 19.53
N PHE A 616 12.81 36.44 18.54
CA PHE A 616 11.44 36.09 18.15
C PHE A 616 11.01 34.67 18.55
N GLU A 617 11.77 34.01 19.43
CA GLU A 617 11.58 32.59 19.75
C GLU A 617 10.19 32.31 20.35
N GLU A 618 9.76 33.07 21.35
CA GLU A 618 8.48 32.82 22.03
C GLU A 618 7.27 32.98 21.10
N LYS A 619 7.17 34.11 20.39
CA LYS A 619 6.08 34.34 19.43
C LYS A 619 6.08 33.32 18.28
N THR A 620 7.27 32.94 17.80
CA THR A 620 7.37 31.94 16.73
C THR A 620 6.93 30.56 17.21
N LYS A 621 7.21 30.19 18.48
CA LYS A 621 6.69 28.96 19.08
C LYS A 621 5.18 28.98 19.24
N GLU A 622 4.60 30.10 19.66
CA GLU A 622 3.14 30.27 19.72
C GLU A 622 2.51 30.03 18.34
N HIS A 623 3.01 30.69 17.29
CA HIS A 623 2.50 30.48 15.93
C HIS A 623 2.71 29.04 15.44
N ILE A 624 3.85 28.41 15.71
CA ILE A 624 4.10 26.99 15.34
C ILE A 624 3.06 26.08 16.00
N ASN A 625 2.74 26.30 17.27
CA ASN A 625 1.73 25.51 17.96
C ASN A 625 0.33 25.74 17.34
N GLU A 626 -0.02 26.98 17.01
CA GLU A 626 -1.28 27.28 16.31
C GLU A 626 -1.35 26.63 14.91
N TYR A 627 -0.25 26.66 14.17
CA TYR A 627 -0.15 26.02 12.85
C TYR A 627 -0.22 24.50 12.95
N ALA A 628 0.44 23.93 13.95
CA ALA A 628 0.36 22.51 14.26
C ALA A 628 -1.07 22.13 14.63
N ASP A 629 -1.77 22.90 15.48
CA ASP A 629 -3.18 22.66 15.83
C ASP A 629 -4.11 22.75 14.60
N ALA A 630 -3.75 23.56 13.59
CA ALA A 630 -4.46 23.65 12.31
C ALA A 630 -4.11 22.51 11.32
N GLY A 631 -3.22 21.59 11.71
CA GLY A 631 -2.78 20.46 10.88
C GLY A 631 -1.72 20.77 9.84
N LEU A 632 -1.07 21.93 9.94
CA LEU A 632 0.00 22.33 9.04
C LEU A 632 1.34 21.73 9.47
N ARG A 633 2.15 21.32 8.49
CA ARG A 633 3.55 20.94 8.70
C ARG A 633 4.39 22.19 8.86
N THR A 634 5.12 22.28 9.96
CA THR A 634 5.94 23.45 10.27
C THR A 634 7.44 23.17 10.18
N LEU A 635 8.19 24.06 9.53
CA LEU A 635 9.66 24.07 9.57
C LEU A 635 10.18 25.42 10.04
N VAL A 636 11.24 25.39 10.84
CA VAL A 636 11.92 26.59 11.36
C VAL A 636 13.09 26.92 10.45
N LEU A 637 13.23 28.21 10.15
CA LEU A 637 14.26 28.77 9.28
C LEU A 637 15.19 29.65 10.11
N ALA A 638 16.49 29.41 9.97
CA ALA A 638 17.53 30.18 10.65
C ALA A 638 18.75 30.35 9.74
N TYR A 639 19.53 31.39 9.99
CA TYR A 639 20.77 31.65 9.26
C TYR A 639 21.91 32.03 10.19
N ARG A 640 23.14 31.97 9.69
CA ARG A 640 24.33 32.46 10.36
C ARG A 640 25.32 32.99 9.35
N GLU A 641 26.00 34.09 9.68
CA GLU A 641 27.14 34.58 8.91
C GLU A 641 28.40 33.90 9.45
N LEU A 642 29.23 33.35 8.55
CA LEU A 642 30.44 32.60 8.89
C LEU A 642 31.68 33.40 8.51
N ASP A 643 32.71 33.30 9.34
CA ASP A 643 34.02 33.84 9.03
C ASP A 643 34.75 32.93 8.02
N GLU A 644 35.57 33.53 7.15
CA GLU A 644 36.30 32.80 6.11
C GLU A 644 37.25 31.73 6.71
N GLU A 645 37.90 32.07 7.84
CA GLU A 645 38.80 31.14 8.56
C GLU A 645 38.05 29.93 9.11
N GLU A 646 36.86 30.14 9.68
CA GLU A 646 36.00 29.08 10.21
C GLU A 646 35.50 28.14 9.10
N TYR A 647 35.11 28.71 7.94
CA TYR A 647 34.69 27.90 6.81
C TYR A 647 35.83 27.02 6.27
N VAL A 648 37.05 27.56 6.15
CA VAL A 648 38.20 26.79 5.64
C VAL A 648 38.56 25.64 6.57
N GLU A 649 38.49 25.85 7.89
CA GLU A 649 38.70 24.77 8.87
C GLU A 649 37.62 23.68 8.74
N PHE A 650 36.36 24.09 8.65
CA PHE A 650 35.24 23.18 8.44
C PHE A 650 35.36 22.38 7.14
N ASP A 651 35.64 23.04 6.01
CA ASP A 651 35.74 22.42 4.68
C ASP A 651 36.82 21.33 4.66
N LYS A 652 37.94 21.59 5.36
CA LYS A 652 39.00 20.62 5.56
C LYS A 652 38.54 19.41 6.40
N GLU A 653 37.98 19.64 7.58
CA GLU A 653 37.47 18.55 8.43
C GLU A 653 36.38 17.74 7.73
N PHE A 654 35.50 18.41 6.99
CA PHE A 654 34.37 17.82 6.29
C PHE A 654 34.82 16.98 5.09
N THR A 655 35.81 17.47 4.32
CA THR A 655 36.42 16.71 3.22
C THR A 655 37.19 15.50 3.73
N GLU A 656 37.95 15.65 4.83
CA GLU A 656 38.61 14.52 5.49
C GLU A 656 37.60 13.48 5.99
N ALA A 657 36.47 13.92 6.56
CA ALA A 657 35.39 13.05 7.00
C ALA A 657 34.72 12.30 5.84
N LYS A 658 34.46 12.97 4.71
CA LYS A 658 33.86 12.35 3.51
C LYS A 658 34.76 11.29 2.88
N ASN A 659 36.07 11.47 2.96
CA ASN A 659 37.07 10.57 2.37
C ASN A 659 37.39 9.34 3.25
N LEU A 660 36.83 9.23 4.47
CA LEU A 660 37.00 8.06 5.33
C LEU A 660 36.25 6.83 4.80
N VAL A 661 36.94 5.69 4.75
CA VAL A 661 36.39 4.39 4.34
C VAL A 661 36.13 3.51 5.57
N SER A 662 35.23 3.92 6.46
CA SER A 662 34.80 3.16 7.66
C SER A 662 33.27 3.21 7.84
N SER A 663 32.68 2.28 8.62
CA SER A 663 31.25 2.30 9.01
C SER A 663 30.83 3.63 9.59
N ASP A 664 31.74 4.25 10.33
CA ASP A 664 31.47 5.41 11.15
C ASP A 664 31.51 6.71 10.34
N ARG A 665 31.73 6.63 9.02
CA ARG A 665 31.81 7.79 8.12
C ARG A 665 30.61 8.71 8.27
N GLU A 666 29.39 8.18 8.23
CA GLU A 666 28.17 8.98 8.35
C GLU A 666 28.07 9.68 9.71
N GLU A 667 28.46 9.00 10.78
CA GLU A 667 28.44 9.56 12.14
C GLU A 667 29.49 10.68 12.30
N ILE A 668 30.69 10.51 11.74
CA ILE A 668 31.75 11.53 11.76
C ILE A 668 31.34 12.75 10.92
N VAL A 669 30.80 12.54 9.72
CA VAL A 669 30.27 13.61 8.87
C VAL A 669 29.15 14.37 9.59
N GLU A 670 28.28 13.66 10.31
CA GLU A 670 27.23 14.27 11.12
C GLU A 670 27.80 15.09 12.28
N GLN A 671 28.81 14.59 12.98
CA GLN A 671 29.49 15.32 14.06
C GLN A 671 30.15 16.61 13.57
N VAL A 672 30.85 16.57 12.44
CA VAL A 672 31.48 17.75 11.83
C VAL A 672 30.42 18.77 11.39
N SER A 673 29.36 18.30 10.75
CA SER A 673 28.23 19.14 10.33
C SER A 673 27.52 19.79 11.52
N GLU A 674 27.41 19.09 12.65
CA GLU A 674 26.79 19.62 13.86
C GLU A 674 27.62 20.72 14.54
N LYS A 675 28.95 20.75 14.35
CA LYS A 675 29.80 21.83 14.88
C LYS A 675 29.46 23.18 14.24
N ILE A 676 29.32 23.22 12.91
CA ILE A 676 29.09 24.47 12.17
C ILE A 676 27.65 24.97 12.29
N GLU A 677 26.68 24.08 12.50
CA GLU A 677 25.25 24.41 12.62
C GLU A 677 24.82 24.89 14.03
N ARG A 678 25.75 25.45 14.80
CA ARG A 678 25.47 26.08 16.11
C ARG A 678 25.37 27.59 15.98
N ASP A 679 24.81 28.22 17.01
CA ASP A 679 24.71 29.68 17.12
C ASP A 679 23.96 30.35 15.95
N LEU A 680 22.88 29.73 15.50
CA LEU A 680 22.02 30.23 14.43
C LEU A 680 21.14 31.40 14.90
N ILE A 681 20.76 32.28 13.97
CA ILE A 681 19.83 33.40 14.17
C ILE A 681 18.48 33.04 13.55
N LEU A 682 17.41 33.08 14.36
CA LEU A 682 16.06 32.74 13.93
C LEU A 682 15.51 33.78 12.95
N LEU A 683 15.04 33.33 11.78
CA LEU A 683 14.29 34.16 10.82
C LEU A 683 12.78 34.01 11.04
N GLY A 684 12.33 32.77 11.22
CA GLY A 684 10.90 32.48 11.28
C GLY A 684 10.57 31.00 11.12
N ALA A 685 9.31 30.73 10.78
CA ALA A 685 8.80 29.39 10.50
C ALA A 685 7.85 29.40 9.29
N THR A 686 7.78 28.29 8.57
CA THR A 686 6.83 28.05 7.48
C THR A 686 5.73 27.10 7.94
N ALA A 687 4.59 27.12 7.26
CA ALA A 687 3.47 26.22 7.49
C ALA A 687 2.86 25.76 6.15
N VAL A 688 2.93 24.46 5.91
CA VAL A 688 2.55 23.80 4.66
C VAL A 688 1.41 22.82 4.94
N GLU A 689 0.36 22.83 4.10
CA GLU A 689 -0.75 21.90 4.19
C GLU A 689 -0.53 20.68 3.29
N ASP A 690 -0.70 19.47 3.83
CA ASP A 690 -0.82 18.24 3.06
C ASP A 690 -2.31 18.02 2.75
N LYS A 691 -2.71 18.30 1.50
CA LYS A 691 -4.13 18.35 1.12
C LYS A 691 -4.79 16.98 1.16
N LEU A 692 -6.02 16.91 1.68
CA LEU A 692 -6.82 15.68 1.64
C LEU A 692 -7.25 15.36 0.21
N GLN A 693 -7.54 14.08 -0.09
CA GLN A 693 -8.25 13.76 -1.33
C GLN A 693 -9.68 14.31 -1.28
N ASN A 694 -10.18 14.69 -2.46
CA ASN A 694 -11.53 15.20 -2.62
C ASN A 694 -12.55 14.21 -2.06
N GLY A 695 -13.40 14.66 -1.14
CA GLY A 695 -14.50 13.86 -0.59
C GLY A 695 -14.13 12.90 0.55
N VAL A 696 -12.88 12.93 1.05
CA VAL A 696 -12.43 12.04 2.14
C VAL A 696 -13.22 12.24 3.45
N PRO A 697 -13.42 13.49 3.95
CA PRO A 697 -14.16 13.70 5.19
C PRO A 697 -15.61 13.21 5.10
N GLU A 698 -16.31 13.47 4.00
CA GLU A 698 -17.70 12.99 3.82
C GLU A 698 -17.77 11.46 3.68
N CYS A 699 -16.81 10.86 2.97
CA CYS A 699 -16.70 9.41 2.83
C CYS A 699 -16.52 8.73 4.19
N ILE A 700 -15.56 9.18 5.00
CA ILE A 700 -15.28 8.64 6.34
C ILE A 700 -16.50 8.79 7.25
N ASP A 701 -17.17 9.95 7.23
CA ASP A 701 -18.36 10.15 8.06
C ASP A 701 -19.49 9.17 7.68
N LYS A 702 -19.76 8.95 6.40
CA LYS A 702 -20.78 7.99 5.96
C LYS A 702 -20.42 6.54 6.28
N LEU A 703 -19.16 6.15 6.13
CA LEU A 703 -18.68 4.83 6.51
C LEU A 703 -18.78 4.62 8.03
N ALA A 704 -18.48 5.63 8.83
CA ALA A 704 -18.68 5.60 10.28
C ALA A 704 -20.17 5.51 10.65
N GLN A 705 -21.06 6.24 9.96
CA GLN A 705 -22.52 6.11 10.12
C GLN A 705 -23.04 4.71 9.74
N ALA A 706 -22.40 4.03 8.78
CA ALA A 706 -22.67 2.63 8.45
C ALA A 706 -22.20 1.64 9.54
N GLY A 707 -21.50 2.12 10.59
CA GLY A 707 -20.96 1.29 11.66
C GLY A 707 -19.60 0.66 11.35
N ILE A 708 -18.92 1.11 10.29
CA ILE A 708 -17.59 0.61 9.91
C ILE A 708 -16.53 1.34 10.73
N LYS A 709 -15.65 0.59 11.40
CA LYS A 709 -14.52 1.14 12.16
C LYS A 709 -13.36 1.43 11.20
N ILE A 710 -12.73 2.60 11.34
CA ILE A 710 -11.62 3.01 10.47
C ILE A 710 -10.37 3.18 11.34
N TRP A 711 -9.31 2.49 10.94
CA TRP A 711 -8.01 2.47 11.61
C TRP A 711 -6.97 3.04 10.65
N VAL A 712 -6.21 4.04 11.08
CA VAL A 712 -5.17 4.66 10.25
C VAL A 712 -3.82 4.18 10.70
N LEU A 713 -3.04 3.58 9.80
CA LEU A 713 -1.70 3.06 10.06
C LEU A 713 -0.70 3.90 9.27
N THR A 714 -0.07 4.89 9.88
CA THR A 714 0.78 5.88 9.19
C THR A 714 2.25 5.80 9.63
N GLY A 715 3.14 6.16 8.70
CA GLY A 715 4.56 6.42 8.99
C GLY A 715 4.81 7.80 9.64
N ASP A 716 3.82 8.69 9.62
CA ASP A 716 3.96 10.07 10.09
C ASP A 716 4.06 10.17 11.63
N LYS A 717 4.49 11.35 12.10
CA LYS A 717 4.52 11.71 13.53
C LYS A 717 3.11 11.72 14.13
N MET A 718 3.06 11.60 15.45
CA MET A 718 1.79 11.49 16.19
C MET A 718 0.93 12.73 16.03
N GLU A 719 1.52 13.92 16.13
CA GLU A 719 0.81 15.19 16.06
C GLU A 719 0.13 15.36 14.69
N THR A 720 0.89 15.15 13.61
CA THR A 720 0.37 15.19 12.23
C THR A 720 -0.76 14.19 12.02
N ALA A 721 -0.60 12.96 12.53
CA ALA A 721 -1.61 11.92 12.40
C ALA A 721 -2.92 12.27 13.14
N ILE A 722 -2.82 12.89 14.32
CA ILE A 722 -3.97 13.38 15.09
C ILE A 722 -4.71 14.48 14.32
N ASN A 723 -3.97 15.43 13.75
CA ASN A 723 -4.57 16.54 13.00
C ASN A 723 -5.27 16.09 11.73
N ILE A 724 -4.64 15.19 10.97
CA ILE A 724 -5.28 14.53 9.83
C ILE A 724 -6.49 13.74 10.31
N GLY A 725 -6.41 13.09 11.48
CA GLY A 725 -7.54 12.43 12.11
C GLY A 725 -8.73 13.36 12.34
N TYR A 726 -8.50 14.60 12.79
CA TYR A 726 -9.54 15.61 12.93
C TYR A 726 -10.07 16.13 11.58
N ALA A 727 -9.18 16.40 10.62
CA ALA A 727 -9.51 16.87 9.27
C ALA A 727 -10.39 15.86 8.51
N CYS A 728 -9.99 14.59 8.55
CA CYS A 728 -10.68 13.46 7.94
C CYS A 728 -11.96 13.05 8.68
N SER A 729 -12.36 13.74 9.75
CA SER A 729 -13.55 13.40 10.56
C SER A 729 -13.46 12.07 11.31
N LEU A 730 -12.25 11.51 11.40
CA LEU A 730 -11.96 10.28 12.11
C LEU A 730 -11.95 10.50 13.64
N LEU A 731 -11.41 11.65 14.07
CA LEU A 731 -11.49 12.15 15.45
C LEU A 731 -12.56 13.24 15.53
N ARG A 732 -13.49 13.14 16.49
CA ARG A 732 -14.59 14.09 16.69
C ARG A 732 -14.41 14.87 17.99
N GLN A 733 -14.92 16.10 18.03
CA GLN A 733 -14.96 16.90 19.27
C GLN A 733 -15.85 16.17 20.31
N GLY A 734 -15.29 15.85 21.47
CA GLY A 734 -15.92 15.02 22.50
C GLY A 734 -15.50 13.55 22.52
N MET A 735 -14.64 13.10 21.60
CA MET A 735 -13.99 11.79 21.72
C MET A 735 -12.85 11.85 22.73
N LYS A 736 -12.82 10.91 23.68
CA LYS A 736 -11.72 10.79 24.64
C LYS A 736 -10.57 10.00 24.02
N GLN A 737 -9.40 10.62 23.97
CA GLN A 737 -8.20 10.04 23.41
C GLN A 737 -7.43 9.21 24.44
N ILE A 738 -7.03 8.01 24.05
CA ILE A 738 -6.12 7.14 24.79
C ILE A 738 -4.79 7.18 24.02
N VAL A 739 -3.80 7.88 24.57
CA VAL A 739 -2.48 8.00 23.96
C VAL A 739 -1.53 7.02 24.63
N ILE A 740 -0.97 6.10 23.83
CA ILE A 740 0.07 5.18 24.26
C ILE A 740 1.38 5.65 23.63
N SER A 741 2.28 6.16 24.47
CA SER A 741 3.58 6.62 24.01
C SER A 741 4.71 6.25 24.97
N SER A 742 5.85 5.98 24.36
CA SER A 742 7.14 5.78 25.00
C SER A 742 7.82 7.11 25.41
N GLU A 743 7.33 8.26 24.93
CA GLU A 743 7.93 9.59 25.14
C GLU A 743 7.33 10.39 26.32
N THR A 744 6.73 9.74 27.32
CA THR A 744 6.17 10.46 28.49
C THR A 744 7.27 11.12 29.35
N PRO A 745 6.99 12.27 29.99
CA PRO A 745 7.97 13.01 30.78
C PRO A 745 8.58 12.20 31.94
N GLU A 746 7.87 11.18 32.43
CA GLU A 746 8.33 10.23 33.44
C GLU A 746 9.44 9.29 32.92
N VAL A 747 9.40 8.92 31.64
CA VAL A 747 10.41 8.07 30.98
C VAL A 747 11.64 8.91 30.59
N LYS A 748 11.43 10.14 30.10
CA LYS A 748 12.52 11.10 29.82
C LYS A 748 13.28 11.52 31.10
N ALA A 749 12.64 11.47 32.27
CA ALA A 749 13.29 11.71 33.56
C ALA A 749 14.22 10.55 33.98
N LEU A 750 13.94 9.31 33.55
CA LEU A 750 14.81 8.15 33.78
C LEU A 750 16.02 8.16 32.85
N GLU A 751 15.88 8.64 31.60
CA GLU A 751 16.99 8.78 30.65
C GLU A 751 17.99 9.89 31.01
N LYS A 752 17.56 10.94 31.72
CA LYS A 752 18.44 12.07 32.09
C LYS A 752 19.36 11.82 33.29
N VAL A 753 19.26 10.67 33.97
CA VAL A 753 19.97 10.42 35.24
C VAL A 753 21.29 9.66 35.09
N GLU A 754 21.60 9.06 33.93
CA GLU A 754 22.89 8.35 33.73
C GLU A 754 23.70 8.87 32.52
N ASP A 755 25.03 8.89 32.72
CA ASP A 755 26.06 9.54 31.90
C ASP A 755 26.09 9.14 30.42
N LYS A 756 26.47 10.11 29.58
CA LYS A 756 26.58 10.08 28.10
C LYS A 756 27.65 9.13 27.51
N SER A 757 27.92 7.97 28.12
CA SER A 757 28.93 7.04 27.62
C SER A 757 28.49 5.57 27.72
N MET A 758 27.57 5.14 26.85
CA MET A 758 27.48 3.78 26.27
C MET A 758 26.15 3.62 25.50
N VAL A 759 26.23 3.39 24.18
CA VAL A 759 25.11 3.37 23.22
C VAL A 759 24.37 2.02 23.18
N VAL A 760 24.24 1.31 24.31
CA VAL A 760 23.43 0.07 24.35
C VAL A 760 22.51 0.09 25.57
N PRO A 761 21.18 0.20 25.39
CA PRO A 761 20.25 0.18 26.51
C PRO A 761 20.35 -1.16 27.23
N ARG A 762 20.55 -1.13 28.55
CA ARG A 762 20.64 -2.35 29.36
C ARG A 762 19.31 -3.10 29.27
N LYS A 763 19.34 -4.44 29.29
CA LYS A 763 18.13 -5.31 29.33
C LYS A 763 17.09 -4.94 30.40
N GLY A 764 17.46 -4.16 31.42
CA GLY A 764 16.56 -3.63 32.45
C GLY A 764 15.65 -2.49 31.98
N GLU A 765 16.15 -1.57 31.15
CA GLU A 765 15.39 -0.42 30.62
C GLU A 765 14.30 -0.86 29.65
N LEU A 766 14.63 -1.83 28.79
CA LEU A 766 13.68 -2.43 27.85
C LEU A 766 12.48 -3.09 28.54
N LYS A 767 12.68 -3.58 29.78
CA LYS A 767 11.63 -4.20 30.58
C LYS A 767 10.73 -3.15 31.25
N ALA A 768 11.30 -2.06 31.76
CA ALA A 768 10.55 -0.96 32.35
C ALA A 768 9.66 -0.26 31.31
N LEU A 769 10.17 -0.05 30.09
CA LEU A 769 9.41 0.54 28.99
C LEU A 769 8.21 -0.33 28.60
N LYS A 770 8.43 -1.65 28.52
CA LYS A 770 7.36 -2.62 28.25
C LYS A 770 6.31 -2.65 29.36
N GLU A 771 6.71 -2.59 30.62
CA GLU A 771 5.80 -2.53 31.77
C GLU A 771 4.94 -1.25 31.75
N SER A 772 5.52 -0.11 31.35
CA SER A 772 4.78 1.15 31.15
C SER A 772 3.72 1.04 30.05
N VAL A 773 4.07 0.48 28.88
CA VAL A 773 3.12 0.26 27.79
C VAL A 773 1.97 -0.65 28.24
N VAL A 774 2.26 -1.72 28.98
CA VAL A 774 1.23 -2.61 29.54
C VAL A 774 0.33 -1.89 30.54
N HIS A 775 0.88 -1.00 31.37
CA HIS A 775 0.10 -0.19 32.31
C HIS A 775 -0.88 0.73 31.56
N GLN A 776 -0.40 1.48 30.56
CA GLN A 776 -1.22 2.38 29.75
C GLN A 776 -2.35 1.63 29.01
N ILE A 777 -2.06 0.42 28.50
CA ILE A 777 -3.09 -0.44 27.87
C ILE A 777 -4.16 -0.85 28.90
N ASN A 778 -3.75 -1.23 30.11
CA ASN A 778 -4.69 -1.64 31.15
C ASN A 778 -5.55 -0.48 31.66
N GLU A 779 -4.98 0.73 31.78
CA GLU A 779 -5.74 1.94 32.10
C GLU A 779 -6.76 2.28 31.00
N GLY A 780 -6.34 2.22 29.73
CA GLY A 780 -7.22 2.40 28.59
C GLY A 780 -8.37 1.38 28.57
N LYS A 781 -8.07 0.12 28.94
CA LYS A 781 -9.08 -0.94 29.05
C LYS A 781 -10.05 -0.70 30.22
N ALA A 782 -9.57 -0.16 31.34
CA ALA A 782 -10.44 0.20 32.46
C ALA A 782 -11.48 1.26 32.05
N LEU A 783 -11.12 2.19 31.15
CA LEU A 783 -12.04 3.19 30.59
C LEU A 783 -13.14 2.55 29.74
N LEU A 784 -12.87 1.47 29.01
CA LEU A 784 -13.88 0.73 28.24
C LEU A 784 -14.94 0.05 29.13
N THR A 785 -14.55 -0.38 30.34
CA THR A 785 -15.42 -1.09 31.29
C THR A 785 -16.19 -0.19 32.26
N SER A 786 -15.93 1.12 32.26
CA SER A 786 -16.61 2.04 33.17
C SER A 786 -18.08 2.23 32.79
N PRO A 787 -19.05 1.96 33.68
CA PRO A 787 -20.47 2.18 33.43
C PRO A 787 -20.79 3.67 33.61
N VAL A 788 -20.52 4.50 32.60
CA VAL A 788 -20.92 5.91 32.60
C VAL A 788 -22.06 6.09 31.61
N GLU A 789 -23.15 6.71 32.07
CA GLU A 789 -24.41 6.97 31.36
C GLU A 789 -24.28 7.83 30.09
N ASN A 790 -23.07 8.32 29.78
CA ASN A 790 -22.68 8.94 28.52
C ASN A 790 -21.43 8.22 27.97
N SER A 791 -21.62 7.23 27.09
CA SER A 791 -20.50 6.54 26.43
C SER A 791 -19.88 7.46 25.38
N GLU A 792 -18.93 8.30 25.80
CA GLU A 792 -18.08 9.05 24.88
C GLU A 792 -17.27 8.06 24.04
N ALA A 793 -17.28 8.23 22.71
CA ALA A 793 -16.52 7.38 21.82
C ALA A 793 -15.01 7.55 22.06
N LEU A 794 -14.29 6.42 22.22
CA LEU A 794 -12.85 6.41 22.50
C LEU A 794 -12.04 6.33 21.20
N ALA A 795 -10.92 7.06 21.15
CA ALA A 795 -9.91 6.95 20.10
C ALA A 795 -8.58 6.48 20.70
N LEU A 796 -7.94 5.49 20.08
CA LEU A 796 -6.62 5.00 20.49
C LEU A 796 -5.54 5.57 19.58
N ILE A 797 -4.49 6.16 20.15
CA ILE A 797 -3.33 6.67 19.42
C ILE A 797 -2.09 5.98 19.99
N ILE A 798 -1.30 5.31 19.15
CA ILE A 798 -0.11 4.55 19.59
C ILE A 798 1.10 4.86 18.70
N ASP A 799 2.26 5.11 19.31
CA ASP A 799 3.53 5.29 18.57
C ASP A 799 4.14 3.95 18.10
N GLY A 800 4.97 3.99 17.07
CA GLY A 800 5.55 2.81 16.45
C GLY A 800 6.48 2.00 17.37
N THR A 801 7.13 2.68 18.32
CA THR A 801 7.98 2.06 19.34
C THR A 801 7.14 1.31 20.37
N SER A 802 6.07 1.90 20.93
CA SER A 802 5.15 1.18 21.82
C SER A 802 4.37 0.10 21.09
N LEU A 803 4.04 0.31 19.81
CA LEU A 803 3.40 -0.69 18.96
C LEU A 803 4.28 -1.94 18.80
N ALA A 804 5.61 -1.80 18.70
CA ALA A 804 6.52 -2.94 18.65
C ALA A 804 6.40 -3.82 19.90
N TYR A 805 6.35 -3.21 21.09
CA TYR A 805 6.14 -3.94 22.35
C TYR A 805 4.72 -4.49 22.49
N ALA A 806 3.72 -3.73 22.02
CA ALA A 806 2.32 -4.15 22.04
C ALA A 806 2.06 -5.36 21.12
N LEU A 807 2.82 -5.53 20.04
CA LEU A 807 2.72 -6.66 19.11
C LEU A 807 3.45 -7.93 19.60
N GLU A 808 4.19 -7.87 20.72
CA GLU A 808 4.81 -9.06 21.30
C GLU A 808 3.78 -10.08 21.83
N LYS A 809 4.17 -11.36 21.88
CA LYS A 809 3.23 -12.48 22.10
C LYS A 809 2.47 -12.42 23.42
N ASP A 810 3.01 -11.77 24.43
CA ASP A 810 2.45 -11.63 25.77
C ASP A 810 1.54 -10.40 25.94
N VAL A 811 1.68 -9.37 25.11
CA VAL A 811 0.92 -8.11 25.21
C VAL A 811 -0.15 -7.97 24.10
N LYS A 812 0.05 -8.61 22.95
CA LYS A 812 -0.82 -8.48 21.77
C LYS A 812 -2.31 -8.69 22.02
N ASP A 813 -2.66 -9.57 22.96
CA ASP A 813 -4.05 -9.88 23.27
C ASP A 813 -4.70 -8.77 24.12
N LEU A 814 -3.93 -8.08 24.96
CA LEU A 814 -4.40 -6.90 25.69
C LEU A 814 -4.58 -5.69 24.76
N PHE A 815 -3.60 -5.47 23.87
CA PHE A 815 -3.64 -4.39 22.89
C PHE A 815 -4.86 -4.50 21.97
N ILE A 816 -5.11 -5.68 21.40
CA ILE A 816 -6.19 -5.86 20.44
C ILE A 816 -7.58 -5.73 21.10
N GLU A 817 -7.74 -6.16 22.35
CA GLU A 817 -8.98 -5.98 23.09
C GLU A 817 -9.30 -4.50 23.33
N LEU A 818 -8.29 -3.70 23.68
CA LEU A 818 -8.42 -2.25 23.79
C LEU A 818 -8.76 -1.60 22.44
N ALA A 819 -8.01 -1.96 21.39
CA ALA A 819 -8.16 -1.38 20.07
C ALA A 819 -9.53 -1.69 19.42
N ILE A 820 -10.05 -2.92 19.56
CA ILE A 820 -11.40 -3.29 19.08
C ILE A 820 -12.49 -2.51 19.83
N GLY A 821 -12.27 -2.17 21.10
CA GLY A 821 -13.21 -1.37 21.90
C GLY A 821 -13.26 0.11 21.52
N CYS A 822 -12.24 0.62 20.83
CA CYS A 822 -12.20 2.01 20.37
C CYS A 822 -12.97 2.19 19.05
N ALA A 823 -13.55 3.37 18.86
CA ALA A 823 -14.25 3.73 17.62
C ALA A 823 -13.26 4.04 16.48
N SER A 824 -12.09 4.60 16.83
CA SER A 824 -11.00 4.93 15.92
C SER A 824 -9.66 4.52 16.53
N VAL A 825 -8.72 4.13 15.67
CA VAL A 825 -7.34 3.78 16.06
C VAL A 825 -6.37 4.43 15.10
N ILE A 826 -5.34 5.10 15.61
CA ILE A 826 -4.26 5.71 14.84
C ILE A 826 -2.93 5.14 15.33
N CYS A 827 -2.23 4.42 14.44
CA CYS A 827 -0.88 3.92 14.69
C CYS A 827 0.12 4.80 13.96
N CYS A 828 0.96 5.52 14.70
CA CYS A 828 1.92 6.49 14.17
C CYS A 828 3.30 5.85 14.02
N ARG A 829 4.15 6.35 13.10
CA ARG A 829 5.50 5.80 12.82
C ARG A 829 5.51 4.27 12.61
N SER A 830 4.50 3.73 11.95
CA SER A 830 4.36 2.29 11.68
C SER A 830 5.19 1.87 10.47
N SER A 831 6.09 0.90 10.64
CA SER A 831 6.80 0.28 9.52
C SER A 831 5.87 -0.61 8.66
N PRO A 832 6.19 -0.86 7.38
CA PRO A 832 5.39 -1.74 6.50
C PRO A 832 5.10 -3.12 7.12
N LYS A 833 6.10 -3.69 7.79
CA LYS A 833 5.97 -4.97 8.51
C LYS A 833 5.00 -4.87 9.69
N GLN A 834 5.02 -3.77 10.44
CA GLN A 834 4.07 -3.54 11.53
C GLN A 834 2.65 -3.38 10.99
N LYS A 835 2.44 -2.68 9.86
CA LYS A 835 1.12 -2.55 9.22
C LYS A 835 0.49 -3.91 8.90
N ALA A 836 1.29 -4.80 8.29
CA ALA A 836 0.87 -6.17 8.00
C ALA A 836 0.56 -6.98 9.28
N LEU A 837 1.38 -6.85 10.32
CA LEU A 837 1.17 -7.54 11.60
C LEU A 837 -0.10 -7.08 12.34
N VAL A 838 -0.36 -5.77 12.36
CA VAL A 838 -1.59 -5.20 12.95
C VAL A 838 -2.81 -5.72 12.19
N THR A 839 -2.78 -5.67 10.85
CA THR A 839 -3.87 -6.17 10.00
C THR A 839 -4.17 -7.65 10.27
N ARG A 840 -3.12 -8.47 10.35
CA ARG A 840 -3.24 -9.88 10.68
C ARG A 840 -3.82 -10.10 12.08
N LEU A 841 -3.41 -9.30 13.06
CA LEU A 841 -3.91 -9.40 14.43
C LEU A 841 -5.40 -9.06 14.50
N VAL A 842 -5.85 -7.99 13.84
CA VAL A 842 -7.27 -7.61 13.75
C VAL A 842 -8.08 -8.72 13.11
N LYS A 843 -7.61 -9.27 11.99
CA LYS A 843 -8.26 -10.37 11.28
C LYS A 843 -8.40 -11.65 12.11
N GLU A 844 -7.32 -12.06 12.79
CA GLU A 844 -7.31 -13.30 13.59
C GLU A 844 -8.15 -13.18 14.87
N ARG A 845 -8.27 -11.99 15.46
CA ARG A 845 -8.92 -11.77 16.78
C ARG A 845 -10.35 -11.23 16.70
N ASN A 846 -10.62 -10.27 15.80
CA ASN A 846 -11.97 -9.70 15.63
C ASN A 846 -12.91 -10.72 14.98
N GLY A 847 -12.41 -11.57 14.07
CA GLY A 847 -13.23 -12.55 13.33
C GLY A 847 -14.19 -11.92 12.29
N ASN A 848 -14.39 -10.60 12.34
CA ASN A 848 -15.12 -9.81 11.36
C ASN A 848 -14.28 -9.54 10.11
N THR A 849 -14.91 -9.04 9.04
CA THR A 849 -14.23 -8.88 7.74
C THR A 849 -13.40 -7.61 7.74
N THR A 850 -12.13 -7.78 7.40
CA THR A 850 -11.12 -6.71 7.40
C THR A 850 -10.82 -6.27 5.97
N LEU A 851 -10.92 -4.96 5.72
CA LEU A 851 -10.51 -4.34 4.46
C LEU A 851 -9.25 -3.51 4.71
N ALA A 852 -8.26 -3.63 3.85
CA ALA A 852 -7.10 -2.73 3.84
C ALA A 852 -7.13 -1.88 2.56
N ILE A 853 -6.80 -0.59 2.68
CA ILE A 853 -6.68 0.34 1.56
C ILE A 853 -5.33 1.08 1.62
N GLY A 854 -4.68 1.20 0.47
CA GLY A 854 -3.36 1.82 0.32
C GLY A 854 -3.01 2.04 -1.14
N ASP A 855 -2.04 2.89 -1.42
CA ASP A 855 -1.57 3.27 -2.76
C ASP A 855 -0.10 2.90 -3.01
N GLY A 856 0.73 2.89 -1.95
CA GLY A 856 2.15 2.63 -2.06
C GLY A 856 2.58 1.17 -1.85
N ALA A 857 3.84 0.88 -2.20
CA ALA A 857 4.47 -0.44 -1.97
C ALA A 857 4.53 -0.82 -0.48
N ASN A 858 4.65 0.17 0.39
CA ASN A 858 4.63 0.02 1.86
C ASN A 858 3.36 -0.65 2.38
N ASP A 859 2.28 -0.60 1.60
CA ASP A 859 0.97 -1.11 1.97
C ASP A 859 0.69 -2.50 1.39
N VAL A 860 1.53 -3.00 0.48
CA VAL A 860 1.32 -4.32 -0.16
C VAL A 860 1.18 -5.43 0.88
N GLY A 861 2.01 -5.42 1.92
CA GLY A 861 1.90 -6.38 3.03
C GLY A 861 0.57 -6.27 3.79
N MET A 862 0.07 -5.04 3.98
CA MET A 862 -1.23 -4.76 4.61
C MET A 862 -2.39 -5.28 3.73
N LEU A 863 -2.37 -4.96 2.44
CA LEU A 863 -3.39 -5.32 1.44
C LEU A 863 -3.53 -6.84 1.26
N GLN A 864 -2.41 -7.56 1.25
CA GLN A 864 -2.42 -9.00 1.07
C GLN A 864 -2.89 -9.77 2.32
N GLU A 865 -2.59 -9.27 3.52
CA GLU A 865 -2.99 -9.90 4.79
C GLU A 865 -4.49 -9.72 5.08
N ALA A 866 -5.08 -8.59 4.70
CA ALA A 866 -6.51 -8.30 4.87
C ALA A 866 -7.42 -9.30 4.12
N ASP A 867 -8.67 -9.42 4.55
CA ASP A 867 -9.66 -10.23 3.81
C ASP A 867 -9.94 -9.64 2.42
N ILE A 868 -9.94 -8.31 2.30
CA ILE A 868 -10.06 -7.57 1.05
C ILE A 868 -8.96 -6.51 1.00
N GLY A 869 -8.16 -6.50 -0.07
CA GLY A 869 -7.21 -5.41 -0.34
C GLY A 869 -7.74 -4.48 -1.43
N VAL A 870 -7.79 -3.19 -1.15
CA VAL A 870 -8.14 -2.14 -2.12
C VAL A 870 -6.90 -1.31 -2.44
N GLY A 871 -6.48 -1.27 -3.70
CA GLY A 871 -5.39 -0.44 -4.17
C GLY A 871 -5.91 0.88 -4.72
N ILE A 872 -5.35 2.00 -4.27
CA ILE A 872 -5.59 3.30 -4.92
C ILE A 872 -4.58 3.48 -6.06
N SER A 873 -5.09 3.89 -7.22
CA SER A 873 -4.28 4.19 -8.41
C SER A 873 -3.82 5.64 -8.32
N GLY A 874 -2.87 5.88 -7.43
CA GLY A 874 -2.31 7.22 -7.16
C GLY A 874 -1.07 7.54 -8.01
N VAL A 875 -0.40 8.63 -7.63
CA VAL A 875 0.88 9.07 -8.24
C VAL A 875 2.05 8.21 -7.74
N GLU A 876 1.86 7.51 -6.60
CA GLU A 876 2.84 6.67 -5.90
C GLU A 876 3.04 5.26 -6.53
N GLY A 877 2.87 5.13 -7.85
CA GLY A 877 3.13 3.90 -8.60
C GLY A 877 1.99 2.86 -8.60
N MET A 878 2.18 1.75 -9.36
CA MET A 878 1.12 0.74 -9.58
C MET A 878 1.20 -0.51 -8.67
N GLN A 879 2.14 -0.58 -7.72
CA GLN A 879 2.39 -1.82 -6.97
C GLN A 879 1.25 -2.23 -6.03
N ALA A 880 0.66 -1.28 -5.30
CA ALA A 880 -0.51 -1.56 -4.47
C ALA A 880 -1.68 -2.05 -5.32
N VAL A 881 -1.93 -1.38 -6.46
CA VAL A 881 -2.95 -1.75 -7.44
C VAL A 881 -2.74 -3.17 -7.98
N MET A 882 -1.51 -3.53 -8.34
CA MET A 882 -1.18 -4.85 -8.87
C MET A 882 -1.41 -5.97 -7.84
N SER A 883 -1.15 -5.68 -6.56
CA SER A 883 -1.25 -6.60 -5.43
C SER A 883 -2.62 -6.63 -4.74
N SER A 884 -3.54 -5.74 -5.13
CA SER A 884 -4.88 -5.60 -4.53
C SER A 884 -5.95 -6.50 -5.18
N ASP A 885 -7.06 -6.69 -4.47
CA ASP A 885 -8.26 -7.40 -4.95
C ASP A 885 -9.16 -6.48 -5.79
N VAL A 886 -9.24 -5.20 -5.43
CA VAL A 886 -9.99 -4.15 -6.14
C VAL A 886 -9.09 -2.92 -6.30
N ALA A 887 -9.06 -2.34 -7.49
CA ALA A 887 -8.38 -1.07 -7.73
C ALA A 887 -9.40 0.06 -7.92
N ILE A 888 -9.19 1.17 -7.24
CA ILE A 888 -9.96 2.41 -7.39
C ILE A 888 -8.99 3.59 -7.62
N ALA A 889 -9.45 4.69 -8.18
CA ALA A 889 -8.57 5.85 -8.42
C ALA A 889 -8.51 6.84 -7.25
N GLN A 890 -9.59 6.97 -6.47
CA GLN A 890 -9.69 7.88 -5.33
C GLN A 890 -10.35 7.22 -4.12
N PHE A 891 -10.03 7.70 -2.92
CA PHE A 891 -10.60 7.20 -1.67
C PHE A 891 -12.13 7.39 -1.58
N CYS A 892 -12.67 8.47 -2.13
CA CYS A 892 -14.11 8.76 -2.09
C CYS A 892 -14.97 7.68 -2.78
N PHE A 893 -14.41 6.93 -3.74
CA PHE A 893 -15.10 5.82 -4.39
C PHE A 893 -15.34 4.63 -3.45
N LEU A 894 -14.62 4.56 -2.32
CA LEU A 894 -14.84 3.52 -1.31
C LEU A 894 -16.26 3.60 -0.73
N GLU A 895 -16.81 4.80 -0.56
CA GLU A 895 -18.21 5.02 -0.14
C GLU A 895 -19.16 4.24 -1.05
N ARG A 896 -19.02 4.43 -2.37
CA ARG A 896 -19.90 3.82 -3.36
C ARG A 896 -19.62 2.32 -3.51
N LEU A 897 -18.35 1.92 -3.47
CA LEU A 897 -17.95 0.52 -3.56
C LEU A 897 -18.56 -0.32 -2.43
N LEU A 898 -18.53 0.17 -1.18
CA LEU A 898 -19.04 -0.58 -0.03
C LEU A 898 -20.56 -0.41 0.13
N LEU A 899 -21.04 0.83 0.23
CA LEU A 899 -22.44 1.10 0.60
C LEU A 899 -23.44 0.72 -0.51
N VAL A 900 -23.03 0.76 -1.78
CA VAL A 900 -23.89 0.39 -2.91
C VAL A 900 -23.55 -1.02 -3.40
N HIS A 901 -22.34 -1.21 -3.92
CA HIS A 901 -21.99 -2.48 -4.57
C HIS A 901 -21.82 -3.60 -3.56
N GLY A 902 -21.17 -3.34 -2.41
CA GLY A 902 -21.04 -4.31 -1.31
C GLY A 902 -22.40 -4.75 -0.76
N HIS A 903 -23.26 -3.79 -0.41
CA HIS A 903 -24.64 -4.06 0.07
C HIS A 903 -25.43 -4.93 -0.92
N TRP A 904 -25.50 -4.52 -2.19
CA TRP A 904 -26.21 -5.28 -3.21
C TRP A 904 -25.60 -6.68 -3.42
N CYS A 905 -24.27 -6.80 -3.49
CA CYS A 905 -23.61 -8.10 -3.69
C CYS A 905 -23.89 -9.06 -2.54
N TYR A 906 -23.77 -8.61 -1.29
CA TYR A 906 -24.07 -9.44 -0.12
C TYR A 906 -25.50 -9.96 -0.16
N ARG A 907 -26.47 -9.07 -0.39
CA ARG A 907 -27.90 -9.41 -0.38
C ARG A 907 -28.28 -10.32 -1.55
N ARG A 908 -27.80 -10.03 -2.76
CA ARG A 908 -28.00 -10.85 -3.96
C ARG A 908 -27.47 -12.26 -3.76
N ILE A 909 -26.22 -12.39 -3.33
CA ILE A 909 -25.55 -13.69 -3.18
C ILE A 909 -26.18 -14.49 -2.03
N SER A 910 -26.49 -13.85 -0.90
CA SER A 910 -27.18 -14.51 0.22
C SER A 910 -28.54 -15.05 -0.19
N SER A 911 -29.36 -14.23 -0.85
CA SER A 911 -30.71 -14.63 -1.32
C SER A 911 -30.63 -15.71 -2.40
N MET A 912 -29.69 -15.59 -3.34
CA MET A 912 -29.43 -16.59 -4.38
C MET A 912 -29.08 -17.95 -3.77
N ILE A 913 -28.18 -17.99 -2.78
CA ILE A 913 -27.77 -19.23 -2.11
C ILE A 913 -28.94 -19.84 -1.33
N CYS A 914 -29.69 -19.04 -0.58
CA CYS A 914 -30.86 -19.52 0.17
C CYS A 914 -31.94 -20.08 -0.76
N TYR A 915 -32.27 -19.37 -1.85
CA TYR A 915 -33.19 -19.86 -2.86
C TYR A 915 -32.67 -21.15 -3.50
N PHE A 916 -31.37 -21.22 -3.80
CA PHE A 916 -30.75 -22.40 -4.38
C PHE A 916 -30.86 -23.63 -3.46
N PHE A 917 -30.65 -23.47 -2.15
CA PHE A 917 -30.87 -24.57 -1.20
C PHE A 917 -32.34 -24.94 -1.11
N TYR A 918 -33.22 -23.96 -0.95
CA TYR A 918 -34.68 -24.17 -0.88
C TYR A 918 -35.20 -24.99 -2.07
N LYS A 919 -34.88 -24.58 -3.31
CA LYS A 919 -35.39 -25.26 -4.52
C LYS A 919 -34.93 -26.72 -4.62
N ASN A 920 -33.71 -27.01 -4.16
CA ASN A 920 -33.12 -28.34 -4.18
C ASN A 920 -33.69 -29.22 -3.06
N ILE A 921 -33.85 -28.65 -1.86
CA ILE A 921 -34.45 -29.33 -0.71
C ILE A 921 -35.92 -29.68 -0.99
N ALA A 922 -36.70 -28.73 -1.51
CA ALA A 922 -38.09 -28.97 -1.90
C ALA A 922 -38.20 -30.10 -2.92
N PHE A 923 -37.37 -30.08 -3.97
CA PHE A 923 -37.33 -31.15 -4.96
C PHE A 923 -36.94 -32.50 -4.34
N GLY A 924 -35.89 -32.54 -3.52
CA GLY A 924 -35.46 -33.76 -2.82
C GLY A 924 -36.52 -34.36 -1.89
N PHE A 925 -37.28 -33.52 -1.17
CA PHE A 925 -38.37 -34.00 -0.32
C PHE A 925 -39.52 -34.63 -1.11
N THR A 926 -39.85 -34.13 -2.31
CA THR A 926 -40.88 -34.79 -3.14
C THR A 926 -40.49 -36.21 -3.52
N ILE A 927 -39.21 -36.45 -3.83
CA ILE A 927 -38.69 -37.79 -4.11
C ILE A 927 -38.77 -38.66 -2.86
N PHE A 928 -38.36 -38.12 -1.71
CA PHE A 928 -38.43 -38.85 -0.43
C PHE A 928 -39.86 -39.25 -0.04
N PHE A 929 -40.84 -38.36 -0.19
CA PHE A 929 -42.24 -38.68 0.10
C PHE A 929 -42.81 -39.73 -0.86
N PHE A 930 -42.42 -39.70 -2.13
CA PHE A 930 -42.78 -40.75 -3.08
C PHE A 930 -42.19 -42.10 -2.68
N GLU A 931 -40.93 -42.15 -2.25
CA GLU A 931 -40.28 -43.37 -1.77
C GLU A 931 -41.01 -43.96 -0.55
N ILE A 932 -41.53 -43.14 0.37
CA ILE A 932 -42.36 -43.64 1.48
C ILE A 932 -43.58 -44.41 0.95
N TYR A 933 -44.27 -43.86 -0.06
CA TYR A 933 -45.41 -44.53 -0.69
C TYR A 933 -44.99 -45.81 -1.43
N ALA A 934 -43.83 -45.79 -2.08
CA ALA A 934 -43.24 -46.92 -2.78
C ALA A 934 -42.57 -47.96 -1.84
N SER A 935 -42.73 -47.83 -0.52
CA SER A 935 -42.05 -48.69 0.48
C SER A 935 -40.52 -48.69 0.38
N PHE A 936 -39.93 -47.58 -0.06
CA PHE A 936 -38.49 -47.39 -0.30
C PHE A 936 -37.89 -48.36 -1.31
N SER A 937 -38.63 -48.70 -2.37
CA SER A 937 -38.19 -49.61 -3.43
C SER A 937 -37.11 -49.03 -4.34
N GLY A 938 -36.81 -47.72 -4.27
CA GLY A 938 -35.84 -47.06 -5.15
C GLY A 938 -36.41 -46.75 -6.54
N GLN A 939 -37.74 -46.61 -6.66
CA GLN A 939 -38.38 -46.29 -7.93
C GLN A 939 -38.36 -44.78 -8.15
N THR A 940 -37.92 -44.34 -9.34
CA THR A 940 -37.87 -42.92 -9.65
C THR A 940 -39.27 -42.31 -9.79
N ALA A 941 -39.54 -41.24 -9.03
CA ALA A 941 -40.81 -40.49 -9.11
C ALA A 941 -40.93 -39.68 -10.41
N TYR A 942 -39.79 -39.21 -10.93
CA TYR A 942 -39.68 -38.39 -12.13
C TYR A 942 -38.81 -39.10 -13.17
N ASN A 943 -39.02 -38.79 -14.44
CA ASN A 943 -38.15 -39.31 -15.49
C ASN A 943 -36.75 -38.69 -15.43
N ASP A 944 -35.77 -39.34 -16.09
CA ASP A 944 -34.38 -38.90 -16.09
C ASP A 944 -34.20 -37.46 -16.60
N TRP A 945 -34.99 -37.05 -17.59
CA TRP A 945 -34.93 -35.69 -18.16
C TRP A 945 -35.38 -34.62 -17.16
N TYR A 946 -36.44 -34.85 -16.40
CA TYR A 946 -36.89 -33.93 -15.36
C TYR A 946 -35.85 -33.83 -14.25
N LEU A 947 -35.24 -34.94 -13.82
CA LEU A 947 -34.18 -34.95 -12.81
C LEU A 947 -32.95 -34.14 -13.26
N SER A 948 -32.52 -34.28 -14.52
CA SER A 948 -31.36 -33.55 -15.06
C SER A 948 -31.67 -32.08 -15.39
N LEU A 949 -32.85 -31.77 -15.96
CA LEU A 949 -33.19 -30.41 -16.42
C LEU A 949 -33.74 -29.50 -15.33
N TYR A 950 -34.26 -30.04 -14.23
CA TYR A 950 -34.81 -29.23 -13.13
C TYR A 950 -33.81 -28.21 -12.61
N ASN A 951 -32.58 -28.65 -12.33
CA ASN A 951 -31.54 -27.78 -11.79
C ASN A 951 -30.80 -26.94 -12.82
N VAL A 952 -30.73 -27.40 -14.08
CA VAL A 952 -29.93 -26.77 -15.14
C VAL A 952 -30.75 -25.78 -15.98
N PHE A 953 -32.01 -26.09 -16.29
CA PHE A 953 -32.82 -25.31 -17.22
C PHE A 953 -34.06 -24.70 -16.56
N PHE A 954 -34.87 -25.50 -15.87
CA PHE A 954 -36.18 -25.03 -15.38
C PHE A 954 -36.07 -24.01 -14.22
N THR A 955 -35.10 -24.20 -13.32
CA THR A 955 -35.01 -23.39 -12.10
C THR A 955 -33.70 -22.59 -11.97
N SER A 956 -32.82 -22.62 -12.96
CA SER A 956 -31.53 -21.91 -12.91
C SER A 956 -31.69 -20.42 -13.23
N LEU A 957 -32.43 -20.07 -14.27
CA LEU A 957 -32.56 -18.69 -14.75
C LEU A 957 -33.17 -17.74 -13.71
N PRO A 958 -34.27 -18.09 -12.99
CA PRO A 958 -34.82 -17.20 -11.97
C PRO A 958 -33.83 -16.94 -10.81
N VAL A 959 -33.06 -17.95 -10.42
CA VAL A 959 -32.04 -17.84 -9.37
C VAL A 959 -30.91 -16.92 -9.79
N ILE A 960 -30.46 -17.06 -11.03
CA ILE A 960 -29.41 -16.21 -11.60
C ILE A 960 -29.93 -14.78 -11.75
N ALA A 961 -31.16 -14.59 -12.22
CA ALA A 961 -31.76 -13.27 -12.36
C ALA A 961 -31.84 -12.54 -11.00
N LEU A 962 -32.24 -13.25 -9.94
CA LEU A 962 -32.22 -12.75 -8.56
C LEU A 962 -30.78 -12.42 -8.11
N GLY A 963 -29.82 -13.29 -8.38
CA GLY A 963 -28.42 -13.09 -7.98
C GLY A 963 -27.68 -11.98 -8.72
N VAL A 964 -28.17 -11.54 -9.89
CA VAL A 964 -27.49 -10.53 -10.72
C VAL A 964 -28.22 -9.19 -10.72
N PHE A 965 -29.55 -9.19 -10.90
CA PHE A 965 -30.31 -7.98 -11.18
C PHE A 965 -31.07 -7.42 -9.98
N ASP A 966 -31.21 -8.18 -8.88
CA ASP A 966 -32.01 -7.73 -7.74
C ASP A 966 -31.44 -6.45 -7.10
N GLN A 967 -32.32 -5.51 -6.79
CA GLN A 967 -32.00 -4.27 -6.08
C GLN A 967 -33.15 -4.02 -5.11
N ASP A 968 -32.87 -4.05 -3.82
CA ASP A 968 -33.83 -3.64 -2.79
C ASP A 968 -34.11 -2.14 -2.86
N VAL A 969 -33.03 -1.36 -2.92
CA VAL A 969 -33.08 0.10 -2.96
C VAL A 969 -32.12 0.63 -4.02
N SER A 970 -32.45 1.79 -4.58
CA SER A 970 -31.58 2.46 -5.55
C SER A 970 -30.28 2.95 -4.91
N ALA A 971 -29.21 3.08 -5.69
CA ALA A 971 -27.90 3.57 -5.21
C ALA A 971 -28.00 4.91 -4.45
N LYS A 972 -28.91 5.81 -4.85
CA LYS A 972 -29.12 7.10 -4.17
C LYS A 972 -29.59 6.93 -2.72
N PHE A 973 -30.42 5.93 -2.46
CA PHE A 973 -30.92 5.65 -1.11
C PHE A 973 -29.89 4.92 -0.25
N CYS A 974 -29.07 4.04 -0.83
CA CYS A 974 -27.92 3.43 -0.13
C CYS A 974 -26.98 4.50 0.43
N LEU A 975 -26.60 5.49 -0.39
CA LEU A 975 -25.68 6.56 0.05
C LEU A 975 -26.34 7.54 1.03
N LYS A 976 -27.67 7.75 0.91
CA LYS A 976 -28.42 8.62 1.83
C LYS A 976 -28.66 7.98 3.20
N PHE A 977 -28.77 6.66 3.27
CA PHE A 977 -29.01 5.91 4.50
C PHE A 977 -27.94 4.82 4.71
N PRO A 978 -26.71 5.21 5.14
CA PRO A 978 -25.60 4.27 5.29
C PRO A 978 -25.87 3.13 6.28
N LEU A 979 -26.80 3.30 7.23
CA LEU A 979 -27.20 2.27 8.19
C LEU A 979 -27.69 0.97 7.54
N LEU A 980 -28.19 1.01 6.29
CA LEU A 980 -28.61 -0.20 5.56
C LEU A 980 -27.47 -1.23 5.43
N TYR A 981 -26.23 -0.77 5.39
CA TYR A 981 -25.04 -1.61 5.27
C TYR A 981 -24.84 -2.54 6.49
N GLN A 982 -25.38 -2.18 7.67
CA GLN A 982 -25.26 -3.01 8.88
C GLN A 982 -25.89 -4.41 8.72
N GLU A 983 -26.86 -4.57 7.81
CA GLU A 983 -27.46 -5.86 7.49
C GLU A 983 -26.42 -6.89 7.04
N GLY A 984 -25.44 -6.44 6.25
CA GLY A 984 -24.35 -7.27 5.74
C GLY A 984 -23.23 -7.49 6.75
N ALA A 985 -22.82 -6.44 7.46
CA ALA A 985 -21.80 -6.51 8.51
C ALA A 985 -22.20 -7.47 9.65
N GLN A 986 -23.46 -7.44 10.08
CA GLN A 986 -24.00 -8.36 11.10
C GLN A 986 -24.37 -9.75 10.54
N ASN A 987 -24.27 -9.92 9.23
CA ASN A 987 -24.56 -11.15 8.50
C ASN A 987 -25.99 -11.68 8.75
N VAL A 988 -26.98 -10.78 8.71
CA VAL A 988 -28.38 -11.08 9.06
C VAL A 988 -29.02 -12.06 8.06
N LEU A 989 -28.82 -11.83 6.77
CA LEU A 989 -29.44 -12.59 5.68
C LEU A 989 -28.94 -14.03 5.58
N PHE A 990 -27.70 -14.28 5.99
CA PHE A 990 -27.06 -15.59 5.90
C PHE A 990 -26.78 -16.19 7.30
N SER A 991 -27.80 -16.14 8.16
CA SER A 991 -27.79 -16.69 9.52
C SER A 991 -28.39 -18.11 9.60
N TRP A 992 -27.98 -18.91 10.59
CA TRP A 992 -28.47 -20.29 10.74
C TRP A 992 -29.98 -20.37 11.02
N LEU A 993 -30.51 -19.42 11.80
CA LEU A 993 -31.95 -19.32 12.03
C LEU A 993 -32.70 -19.15 10.71
N ARG A 994 -32.29 -18.19 9.88
CA ARG A 994 -32.98 -17.93 8.61
C ARG A 994 -32.89 -19.09 7.62
N ILE A 995 -31.76 -19.78 7.59
CA ILE A 995 -31.56 -20.97 6.75
C ILE A 995 -32.48 -22.13 7.19
N LEU A 996 -32.79 -22.24 8.49
CA LEU A 996 -33.60 -23.33 9.05
C LEU A 996 -35.09 -23.00 9.14
N ASP A 997 -35.46 -21.75 9.45
CA ASP A 997 -36.84 -21.31 9.68
C ASP A 997 -37.59 -20.98 8.38
N GLY A 998 -36.89 -20.81 7.25
CA GLY A 998 -37.53 -20.64 5.93
C GLY A 998 -38.41 -19.38 5.79
N GLN A 999 -38.30 -18.41 6.71
CA GLN A 999 -38.95 -17.10 6.66
C GLN A 999 -37.94 -15.96 6.45
#